data_AF-A0A367K010-F1
#
_entry.id   AF-A0A367K010-F1
#
_cell.length_a   1.000
_cell.length_b   1.000
_cell.length_c   1.000
_cell.angle_alpha   90.00
_cell.angle_beta   90.00
_cell.angle_gamma   90.00
#
_symmetry.space_group_name_H-M   'P 1'
#
loop_
_entity.id
_entity.type
_entity.pdbx_description
1 polymer ?
#
loop_
_entity_poly.entity_id
_entity_poly.type
_entity_poly.pdbx_seq_one_letter_code
_entity_poly.pdbx_strand_id
1 'polypeptide(L)'
;LAPEQLVLPVTESATGPTKEKVSLTTPGSKSISNRALLIAALGSGTVRVKNLLHSDDTQFMLAALKSLNAADFEWEDNGETLVVHGGCGRLNVPDKELYVGNAGTASRFLTTVLTMIPTNEGAKNSAAVLTGNARMKQRPIAPLLDALKANQAQIVSTEKEGFLPIAVTPNGGFKGGRIELAASISSQYVSSILLCAPYATEPVELALTGGQVISQPYIDMTIAMMESFGAQVERLPENTYRIKQTTYKNPEHYLVESDASSATYPLAIAAITGTTCTVTSIGSSSLQGDAGFAVNVLRPMGCTVVQTETATTVTGPPIGQLRPLPEIDMETMTDAFLTATVLAAVTSTEDKSEAITRIHGIANQRVKECNRIAAMVHELTKFGVQASELPDGIQIHGKAIKDLKSPKEGVHTYDDHRIAMSFSVFSTIVPHGTIVTDKKCVEKTWPTWWDDLEGKLGVRLNGVDLNPRLDQQHNLGRAQKPKTTQPVDRKKSMIIIGMRGTGKTTLGQHAAEVLGFQFVDVDQYFEKTLQTTITEFINTWGWDQFQNRQVLKKHHSQGGKVLHLVRDLSQVVKYLNRDKTRPMFGEDMLNVWSRRRTWYREVCNYEFTAYAASLLENGFVSPTEWVAIKKDLQRYLNFIWGRDTNHVNTRQGLPTTFVSLTSKDLSGCLDTLVEVCEGADAVELRVDLLKKPEEREDISDIEYVGEQLALLRRTVSIPVIFTVRSQGQAGAFSDNDETGMFELLTWGQRWGCEYLDVEMCWGSAAIEKLVAQKGSSLIISSWHDVQKVTPWDGKAIEAKYELGQFGDYVKLVGVAESIHDNYKLEAFRASKQNLIAINMGAAGQLSRVLNECLTPITHPALPSKAAPGQLSLKEINKTRHLIGLLPAQSYWLIGTPIQHSMSPTLHNTGFETLGLPHRYGLLECHMVEYAEDAILKDPHFGGASVTIPHKVSVMKYLNEVTENAKMIGAVNTIFVRETLENGEKKRVFVGENTDYMGIEKIYLWNRTSAKAYDLQKAFEGSIDIHVIESLEEKINPGVIISTVPADSGIELPEHLFGGIKGIICDMAYKPRRTKLLLQAERKGWSCVEGIEVLIAQGIAQFEIWTGKRAPNHKIEEEVLRKYEL
;
A
#
# COMPACT_ATOMS: atom_id res chain seq x y z
N LEU A 1 27.18 6.14 -9.67
CA LEU A 1 26.55 7.14 -8.81
C LEU A 1 25.66 6.38 -7.83
N ALA A 2 26.14 6.19 -6.60
CA ALA A 2 25.40 5.68 -5.45
C ALA A 2 24.93 6.88 -4.60
N PRO A 3 24.32 6.70 -3.41
CA PRO A 3 22.97 6.23 -3.09
C PRO A 3 22.15 7.40 -2.48
N GLU A 4 21.05 7.87 -3.07
CA GLU A 4 20.36 9.04 -2.49
C GLU A 4 18.85 9.07 -2.72
N GLN A 5 18.13 8.34 -1.86
CA GLN A 5 16.81 8.74 -1.42
C GLN A 5 16.85 8.93 0.11
N LEU A 6 16.31 10.08 0.54
CA LEU A 6 15.87 10.43 1.90
C LEU A 6 16.92 10.94 2.90
N VAL A 7 17.37 12.18 2.71
CA VAL A 7 17.82 13.03 3.83
C VAL A 7 17.17 14.40 3.69
N LEU A 8 16.44 14.83 4.72
CA LEU A 8 15.60 16.03 4.73
C LEU A 8 16.18 17.07 5.67
N PRO A 9 16.02 18.37 5.38
CA PRO A 9 16.39 19.42 6.31
C PRO A 9 15.32 19.62 7.39
N VAL A 10 15.69 19.48 8.66
CA VAL A 10 14.91 19.97 9.81
C VAL A 10 15.31 21.39 10.12
N THR A 11 14.32 22.28 10.18
CA THR A 11 14.48 23.65 10.66
C THR A 11 14.48 23.68 12.19
N GLU A 12 15.64 23.57 12.83
CA GLU A 12 15.75 23.47 14.30
C GLU A 12 15.53 24.80 15.06
N SER A 13 15.28 25.91 14.37
CA SER A 13 15.27 27.24 15.01
C SER A 13 13.91 27.58 15.62
N ALA A 14 13.85 27.63 16.96
CA ALA A 14 12.79 28.32 17.69
C ALA A 14 12.87 29.87 17.56
N THR A 15 13.87 30.38 16.83
CA THR A 15 14.23 31.80 16.76
C THR A 15 14.11 32.42 15.36
N GLY A 16 13.49 31.74 14.39
CA GLY A 16 13.40 32.22 13.01
C GLY A 16 14.77 32.27 12.30
N PRO A 17 14.88 32.95 11.14
CA PRO A 17 16.14 33.14 10.42
C PRO A 17 17.14 33.98 11.22
N THR A 18 18.42 33.63 11.15
CA THR A 18 19.52 34.34 11.83
C THR A 18 19.86 35.70 11.23
N LYS A 19 19.32 36.02 10.04
CA LYS A 19 19.58 37.26 9.32
C LYS A 19 18.32 38.13 9.32
N GLU A 20 18.43 39.34 9.87
CA GLU A 20 17.30 40.30 9.90
C GLU A 20 16.99 40.92 8.55
N LYS A 21 18.00 41.09 7.68
CA LYS A 21 17.86 41.67 6.34
C LYS A 21 18.62 40.86 5.32
N VAL A 22 17.96 40.44 4.25
CA VAL A 22 18.54 39.64 3.18
C VAL A 22 18.16 40.19 1.81
N SER A 23 19.07 40.03 0.85
CA SER A 23 18.85 40.39 -0.55
C SER A 23 19.31 39.24 -1.43
N LEU A 24 18.45 38.76 -2.33
CA LEU A 24 18.76 37.65 -3.23
C LEU A 24 18.06 37.78 -4.59
N THR A 25 18.55 37.02 -5.55
CA THR A 25 17.88 36.73 -6.82
C THR A 25 17.27 35.34 -6.75
N THR A 26 16.14 35.14 -7.42
CA THR A 26 15.54 33.80 -7.61
C THR A 26 15.90 33.22 -8.99
N PRO A 27 15.86 31.89 -9.17
CA PRO A 27 16.11 31.26 -10.46
C PRO A 27 15.21 31.80 -11.57
N GLY A 28 15.59 31.57 -12.83
CA GLY A 28 14.76 31.92 -13.98
C GLY A 28 13.34 31.35 -13.91
N SER A 29 12.38 32.08 -14.47
CA SER A 29 10.98 31.64 -14.55
C SER A 29 10.84 30.42 -15.43
N LYS A 30 10.26 29.33 -14.90
CA LYS A 30 9.99 28.11 -15.68
C LYS A 30 9.07 28.39 -16.87
N SER A 31 8.10 29.28 -16.67
CA SER A 31 7.09 29.64 -17.66
C SER A 31 7.71 30.39 -18.84
N ILE A 32 8.61 31.32 -18.56
CA ILE A 32 9.34 32.09 -19.58
C ILE A 32 10.42 31.22 -20.20
N SER A 33 11.17 30.44 -19.42
CA SER A 33 12.23 29.55 -19.92
C SER A 33 11.75 28.58 -21.00
N ASN A 34 10.64 27.88 -20.78
CA ASN A 34 10.10 26.94 -21.77
C ASN A 34 9.61 27.64 -23.05
N ARG A 35 9.05 28.85 -22.93
CA ARG A 35 8.64 29.66 -24.09
C ARG A 35 9.86 30.17 -24.85
N ALA A 36 10.85 30.70 -24.15
CA ALA A 36 12.08 31.22 -24.73
C ALA A 36 12.83 30.13 -25.49
N LEU A 37 12.97 28.93 -24.89
CA LEU A 37 13.55 27.76 -25.55
C LEU A 37 12.85 27.43 -26.87
N LEU A 38 11.52 27.38 -26.85
CA LEU A 38 10.75 27.03 -28.03
C LEU A 38 10.83 28.10 -29.12
N ILE A 39 10.57 29.38 -28.78
CA ILE A 39 10.62 30.49 -29.73
C ILE A 39 12.01 30.61 -30.33
N ALA A 40 13.06 30.54 -29.50
CA ALA A 40 14.45 30.60 -29.95
C ALA A 40 14.80 29.47 -30.92
N ALA A 41 14.32 28.25 -30.65
CA ALA A 41 14.56 27.11 -31.53
C ALA A 41 13.84 27.26 -32.87
N LEU A 42 12.59 27.73 -32.86
CA LEU A 42 11.81 27.95 -34.08
C LEU A 42 12.29 29.17 -34.88
N GLY A 43 12.94 30.13 -34.23
CA GLY A 43 13.38 31.38 -34.84
C GLY A 43 14.56 31.27 -35.80
N SER A 44 14.85 32.39 -36.44
CA SER A 44 15.98 32.57 -37.35
C SER A 44 17.12 33.34 -36.66
N GLY A 45 18.36 32.92 -36.91
CA GLY A 45 19.55 33.50 -36.29
C GLY A 45 19.90 32.89 -34.92
N THR A 46 20.86 33.50 -34.23
CA THR A 46 21.38 33.01 -32.94
C THR A 46 20.97 33.94 -31.80
N VAL A 47 20.50 33.35 -30.70
CA VAL A 47 20.22 34.07 -29.44
C VAL A 47 21.01 33.47 -28.29
N ARG A 48 21.54 34.34 -27.44
CA ARG A 48 22.11 33.98 -26.13
C ARG A 48 21.06 34.17 -25.04
N VAL A 49 20.54 33.07 -24.52
CA VAL A 49 19.52 33.07 -23.47
C VAL A 49 20.21 33.00 -22.11
N LYS A 50 20.09 34.06 -21.31
CA LYS A 50 20.63 34.16 -19.95
C LYS A 50 19.55 33.93 -18.90
N ASN A 51 19.96 33.45 -17.72
CA ASN A 51 19.09 33.11 -16.60
C ASN A 51 18.02 32.06 -16.96
N LEU A 52 18.31 31.19 -17.93
CA LEU A 52 17.43 30.07 -18.27
C LEU A 52 17.36 29.13 -17.08
N LEU A 53 16.15 28.76 -16.65
CA LEU A 53 15.99 27.79 -15.57
C LEU A 53 16.55 26.43 -16.00
N HIS A 54 17.49 25.88 -15.23
CA HIS A 54 17.96 24.52 -15.42
C HIS A 54 17.11 23.54 -14.59
N SER A 55 15.99 23.12 -15.15
CA SER A 55 15.03 22.18 -14.54
C SER A 55 14.76 20.96 -15.44
N ASP A 56 14.17 19.91 -14.88
CA ASP A 56 13.67 18.75 -15.63
C ASP A 56 12.81 19.17 -16.83
N ASP A 57 11.84 20.08 -16.63
CA ASP A 57 10.93 20.54 -17.69
C ASP A 57 11.70 21.13 -18.89
N THR A 58 12.68 22.00 -18.61
CA THR A 58 13.52 22.64 -19.64
C THR A 58 14.51 21.69 -20.27
N GLN A 59 15.02 20.70 -19.52
CA GLN A 59 15.90 19.66 -20.05
C GLN A 59 15.13 18.72 -21.00
N PHE A 60 13.93 18.28 -20.62
CA PHE A 60 13.07 17.48 -21.49
C PHE A 60 12.67 18.26 -22.76
N MET A 61 12.35 19.55 -22.63
CA MET A 61 12.11 20.42 -23.78
C MET A 61 13.33 20.50 -24.70
N LEU A 62 14.51 20.78 -24.14
CA LEU A 62 15.76 20.90 -24.89
C LEU A 62 16.10 19.59 -25.61
N ALA A 63 15.96 18.45 -24.93
CA ALA A 63 16.18 17.13 -25.51
C ALA A 63 15.21 16.84 -26.66
N ALA A 64 13.91 17.15 -26.47
CA ALA A 64 12.91 16.98 -27.51
C ALA A 64 13.19 17.86 -28.74
N LEU A 65 13.54 19.14 -28.54
CA LEU A 65 13.89 20.06 -29.62
C LEU A 65 15.14 19.60 -30.39
N LYS A 66 16.14 19.03 -29.69
CA LYS A 66 17.30 18.39 -30.33
C LYS A 66 16.89 17.16 -31.16
N SER A 67 16.07 16.27 -30.60
CA SER A 67 15.59 15.08 -31.32
C SER A 67 14.74 15.43 -32.55
N LEU A 68 14.04 16.57 -32.52
CA LEU A 68 13.28 17.11 -33.64
C LEU A 68 14.14 17.85 -34.66
N ASN A 69 15.44 18.05 -34.40
CA ASN A 69 16.34 18.89 -35.19
C ASN A 69 15.86 20.35 -35.34
N ALA A 70 15.21 20.85 -34.28
CA ALA A 70 14.60 22.17 -34.25
C ALA A 70 15.62 23.31 -34.23
N ALA A 71 16.78 23.09 -33.62
CA ALA A 71 17.88 24.05 -33.49
C ALA A 71 19.17 23.33 -33.04
N ASP A 72 20.30 24.00 -33.22
CA ASP A 72 21.57 23.60 -32.60
C ASP A 72 21.76 24.39 -31.29
N PHE A 73 22.31 23.73 -30.27
CA PHE A 73 22.39 24.26 -28.92
C PHE A 73 23.81 24.12 -28.36
N GLU A 74 24.36 25.23 -27.87
CA GLU A 74 25.67 25.31 -27.22
C GLU A 74 25.55 26.01 -25.87
N TRP A 75 26.54 25.81 -24.99
CA TRP A 75 26.59 26.46 -23.69
C TRP A 75 27.84 27.32 -23.59
N GLU A 76 27.67 28.58 -23.18
CA GLU A 76 28.73 29.52 -22.83
C GLU A 76 28.70 29.79 -21.31
N ASP A 77 29.66 30.56 -20.79
CA ASP A 77 29.68 31.04 -19.40
C ASP A 77 29.55 29.91 -18.35
N ASN A 78 30.28 28.79 -18.53
CA ASN A 78 30.20 27.61 -17.66
C ASN A 78 28.79 27.02 -17.49
N GLY A 79 27.92 27.18 -18.49
CA GLY A 79 26.55 26.67 -18.47
C GLY A 79 25.49 27.69 -18.03
N GLU A 80 25.86 28.95 -17.76
CA GLU A 80 24.90 30.00 -17.41
C GLU A 80 24.15 30.59 -18.62
N THR A 81 24.78 30.52 -19.81
CA THR A 81 24.23 31.08 -21.05
C THR A 81 23.99 29.95 -22.05
N LEU A 82 22.73 29.77 -22.46
CA LEU A 82 22.38 28.86 -23.55
C LEU A 82 22.42 29.62 -24.87
N VAL A 83 23.28 29.20 -25.79
CA VAL A 83 23.32 29.68 -27.16
C VAL A 83 22.41 28.80 -28.01
N VAL A 84 21.41 29.41 -28.64
CA VAL A 84 20.45 28.72 -29.51
C VAL A 84 20.64 29.20 -30.93
N HIS A 85 21.06 28.32 -31.83
CA HIS A 85 21.10 28.56 -33.27
C HIS A 85 19.77 28.08 -33.88
N GLY A 86 18.82 29.01 -34.01
CA GLY A 86 17.45 28.69 -34.40
C GLY A 86 17.36 28.03 -35.78
N GLY A 87 16.54 26.99 -35.89
CA GLY A 87 16.37 26.21 -37.12
C GLY A 87 15.35 26.79 -38.11
N CYS A 88 14.84 28.00 -37.89
CA CYS A 88 13.85 28.66 -38.75
C CYS A 88 12.60 27.79 -39.02
N GLY A 89 12.10 27.07 -38.01
CA GLY A 89 10.95 26.16 -38.13
C GLY A 89 11.28 24.78 -38.74
N ARG A 90 12.56 24.48 -39.01
CA ARG A 90 13.00 23.15 -39.43
C ARG A 90 12.67 22.12 -38.36
N LEU A 91 11.97 21.05 -38.73
CA LEU A 91 11.64 19.94 -37.84
C LEU A 91 11.66 18.62 -38.62
N ASN A 92 12.05 17.53 -37.96
CA ASN A 92 12.05 16.18 -38.50
C ASN A 92 11.27 15.23 -37.59
N VAL A 93 10.72 14.16 -38.17
CA VAL A 93 10.18 13.04 -37.37
C VAL A 93 11.34 12.37 -36.63
N PRO A 94 11.28 12.24 -35.28
CA PRO A 94 12.35 11.63 -34.52
C PRO A 94 12.37 10.10 -34.73
N ASP A 95 13.56 9.51 -34.63
CA ASP A 95 13.74 8.04 -34.73
C ASP A 95 13.08 7.29 -33.56
N LYS A 96 12.94 7.94 -32.40
CA LYS A 96 12.36 7.40 -31.16
C LYS A 96 11.24 8.31 -30.65
N GLU A 97 10.40 7.76 -29.76
CA GLU A 97 9.41 8.56 -29.04
C GLU A 97 10.08 9.67 -28.22
N LEU A 98 9.44 10.85 -28.19
CA LEU A 98 9.85 11.98 -27.36
C LEU A 98 9.31 11.77 -25.95
N TYR A 99 10.21 11.46 -25.01
CA TYR A 99 9.86 11.30 -23.59
C TYR A 99 10.01 12.63 -22.83
N VAL A 100 8.96 13.08 -22.15
CA VAL A 100 8.94 14.34 -21.39
C VAL A 100 8.74 14.19 -19.89
N GLY A 101 8.94 12.99 -19.31
CA GLY A 101 8.75 12.76 -17.88
C GLY A 101 7.35 13.18 -17.41
N ASN A 102 7.28 14.04 -16.38
CA ASN A 102 6.04 14.72 -15.91
C ASN A 102 6.02 16.23 -16.25
N ALA A 103 6.77 16.66 -17.28
CA ALA A 103 6.90 18.05 -17.70
C ALA A 103 5.65 18.52 -18.44
N GLY A 104 4.69 19.05 -17.68
CA GLY A 104 3.38 19.44 -18.20
C GLY A 104 3.48 20.45 -19.33
N THR A 105 4.27 21.51 -19.13
CA THR A 105 4.46 22.58 -20.11
C THR A 105 5.08 22.06 -21.40
N ALA A 106 6.14 21.25 -21.29
CA ALA A 106 6.81 20.64 -22.43
C ALA A 106 5.84 19.78 -23.25
N SER A 107 5.04 18.94 -22.60
CA SER A 107 4.11 18.07 -23.31
C SER A 107 3.07 18.86 -24.12
N ARG A 108 2.54 19.96 -23.58
CA ARG A 108 1.52 20.77 -24.29
C ARG A 108 2.13 21.51 -25.47
N PHE A 109 3.27 22.16 -25.26
CA PHE A 109 3.98 22.90 -26.31
C PHE A 109 4.42 21.98 -27.44
N LEU A 110 5.09 20.88 -27.11
CA LEU A 110 5.55 19.92 -28.11
C LEU A 110 4.40 19.30 -28.90
N THR A 111 3.22 19.10 -28.30
CA THR A 111 2.03 18.62 -29.03
C THR A 111 1.71 19.48 -30.24
N THR A 112 1.72 20.82 -30.11
CA THR A 112 1.49 21.71 -31.25
C THR A 112 2.69 21.77 -32.18
N VAL A 113 3.92 21.77 -31.65
CA VAL A 113 5.15 21.76 -32.47
C VAL A 113 5.22 20.56 -33.40
N LEU A 114 4.80 19.37 -32.93
CA LEU A 114 4.79 18.16 -33.75
C LEU A 114 3.90 18.28 -34.99
N THR A 115 2.86 19.13 -34.96
CA THR A 115 2.03 19.37 -36.14
C THR A 115 2.77 20.12 -37.23
N MET A 116 3.81 20.89 -36.88
CA MET A 116 4.60 21.68 -37.83
C MET A 116 5.61 20.84 -38.63
N ILE A 117 5.77 19.55 -38.33
CA ILE A 117 6.70 18.68 -39.05
C ILE A 117 6.24 18.58 -40.52
N PRO A 118 7.10 18.89 -41.51
CA PRO A 118 6.75 18.77 -42.92
C PRO A 118 6.58 17.30 -43.33
N THR A 119 5.75 17.04 -44.33
CA THR A 119 5.65 15.73 -44.97
C THR A 119 6.96 15.43 -45.70
N ASN A 120 7.60 14.29 -45.40
CA ASN A 120 8.83 13.88 -46.06
C ASN A 120 8.72 12.41 -46.51
N GLU A 121 8.80 12.17 -47.82
CA GLU A 121 8.66 10.83 -48.44
C GLU A 121 9.79 9.85 -48.06
N GLY A 122 10.87 10.33 -47.42
CA GLY A 122 12.00 9.51 -46.94
C GLY A 122 12.07 9.28 -45.42
N ALA A 123 11.07 9.69 -44.65
CA ALA A 123 11.08 9.52 -43.19
C ALA A 123 10.95 8.03 -42.80
N LYS A 124 11.81 7.55 -41.89
CA LYS A 124 11.75 6.16 -41.37
C LYS A 124 10.44 5.87 -40.62
N ASN A 125 9.89 6.87 -39.96
CA ASN A 125 8.69 6.78 -39.15
C ASN A 125 7.57 7.63 -39.77
N SER A 126 6.35 7.11 -39.78
CA SER A 126 5.17 7.79 -40.33
C SER A 126 4.52 8.79 -39.37
N ALA A 127 4.87 8.77 -38.08
CA ALA A 127 4.35 9.67 -37.06
C ALA A 127 5.40 9.98 -35.98
N ALA A 128 5.32 11.18 -35.41
CA ALA A 128 6.08 11.56 -34.22
C ALA A 128 5.26 11.26 -32.97
N VAL A 129 5.84 10.51 -32.02
CA VAL A 129 5.15 10.10 -30.78
C VAL A 129 5.70 10.88 -29.60
N LEU A 130 4.81 11.48 -28.80
CA LEU A 130 5.12 12.18 -27.56
C LEU A 130 4.54 11.41 -26.37
N THR A 131 5.40 11.03 -25.43
CA THR A 131 5.07 10.20 -24.28
C THR A 131 5.66 10.77 -22.98
N GLY A 132 5.32 10.18 -21.84
CA GLY A 132 5.84 10.60 -20.54
C GLY A 132 5.71 9.50 -19.49
N ASN A 133 5.96 9.84 -18.24
CA ASN A 133 5.82 8.89 -17.13
C ASN A 133 4.35 8.54 -16.86
N ALA A 134 4.10 7.56 -15.98
CA ALA A 134 2.76 7.11 -15.63
C ALA A 134 1.82 8.24 -15.19
N ARG A 135 2.35 9.24 -14.47
CA ARG A 135 1.57 10.42 -14.06
C ARG A 135 1.19 11.30 -15.23
N MET A 136 2.10 11.55 -16.18
CA MET A 136 1.83 12.34 -17.38
C MET A 136 0.71 11.73 -18.22
N LYS A 137 0.67 10.40 -18.35
CA LYS A 137 -0.39 9.66 -19.06
C LYS A 137 -1.77 9.78 -18.40
N GLN A 138 -1.86 10.33 -17.19
CA GLN A 138 -3.11 10.64 -16.48
C GLN A 138 -3.47 12.13 -16.53
N ARG A 139 -2.62 13.00 -17.10
CA ARG A 139 -2.88 14.44 -17.17
C ARG A 139 -3.64 14.79 -18.45
N PRO A 140 -4.79 15.46 -18.36
CA PRO A 140 -5.62 15.74 -19.53
C PRO A 140 -4.94 16.69 -20.52
N ILE A 141 -5.14 16.44 -21.81
CA ILE A 141 -4.73 17.29 -22.93
C ILE A 141 -5.82 17.41 -24.02
N ALA A 142 -6.96 16.73 -23.84
CA ALA A 142 -8.05 16.66 -24.82
C ALA A 142 -8.42 18.01 -25.47
N PRO A 143 -8.63 19.13 -24.74
CA PRO A 143 -9.03 20.39 -25.38
C PRO A 143 -8.03 20.92 -26.40
N LEU A 144 -6.72 20.68 -26.18
CA LEU A 144 -5.70 21.04 -27.15
C LEU A 144 -5.75 20.13 -28.38
N LEU A 145 -5.94 18.81 -28.18
CA LEU A 145 -6.06 17.85 -29.27
C LEU A 145 -7.28 18.16 -30.14
N ASP A 146 -8.42 18.48 -29.51
CA ASP A 146 -9.67 18.76 -30.22
C ASP A 146 -9.54 20.03 -31.07
N ALA A 147 -8.92 21.10 -30.54
CA ALA A 147 -8.68 22.32 -31.30
C ALA A 147 -7.72 22.12 -32.47
N LEU A 148 -6.66 21.32 -32.29
CA LEU A 148 -5.72 21.01 -33.37
C LEU A 148 -6.36 20.10 -34.44
N LYS A 149 -7.13 19.08 -34.03
CA LYS A 149 -7.89 18.21 -34.96
C LYS A 149 -8.93 19.00 -35.75
N ALA A 150 -9.67 19.91 -35.08
CA ALA A 150 -10.60 20.81 -35.75
C ALA A 150 -9.89 21.72 -36.77
N ASN A 151 -8.61 22.03 -36.52
CA ASN A 151 -7.74 22.78 -37.44
C ASN A 151 -6.88 21.86 -38.35
N GLN A 152 -7.41 20.68 -38.68
CA GLN A 152 -6.90 19.72 -39.65
C GLN A 152 -5.55 19.06 -39.30
N ALA A 153 -5.11 19.13 -38.04
CA ALA A 153 -3.97 18.34 -37.59
C ALA A 153 -4.32 16.85 -37.45
N GLN A 154 -3.42 15.97 -37.91
CA GLN A 154 -3.60 14.53 -37.79
C GLN A 154 -2.99 14.02 -36.49
N ILE A 155 -3.80 13.94 -35.44
CA ILE A 155 -3.36 13.59 -34.09
C ILE A 155 -4.24 12.50 -33.49
N VAL A 156 -3.64 11.48 -32.87
CA VAL A 156 -4.35 10.41 -32.16
C VAL A 156 -3.74 10.14 -30.79
N SER A 157 -4.58 9.82 -29.81
CA SER A 157 -4.12 9.29 -28.51
C SER A 157 -3.90 7.78 -28.68
N THR A 158 -2.71 7.26 -28.34
CA THR A 158 -2.38 5.86 -28.62
C THR A 158 -2.76 4.89 -27.49
N GLU A 159 -3.01 5.41 -26.28
CA GLU A 159 -3.43 4.60 -25.13
C GLU A 159 -4.83 4.98 -24.63
N LYS A 160 -5.02 6.23 -24.17
CA LYS A 160 -6.28 6.73 -23.60
C LYS A 160 -6.67 8.03 -24.28
N GLU A 161 -7.90 8.10 -24.80
CA GLU A 161 -8.37 9.29 -25.51
C GLU A 161 -8.32 10.55 -24.64
N GLY A 162 -7.66 11.59 -25.16
CA GLY A 162 -7.50 12.88 -24.47
C GLY A 162 -6.29 12.95 -23.53
N PHE A 163 -5.39 11.96 -23.56
CA PHE A 163 -4.19 11.85 -22.73
C PHE A 163 -2.98 11.41 -23.56
N LEU A 164 -1.77 11.62 -23.03
CA LEU A 164 -0.56 11.02 -23.60
C LEU A 164 -0.55 9.48 -23.40
N PRO A 165 0.16 8.71 -24.25
CA PRO A 165 0.95 9.16 -25.39
C PRO A 165 0.11 9.61 -26.58
N ILE A 166 0.63 10.58 -27.34
CA ILE A 166 0.02 11.10 -28.55
C ILE A 166 0.92 10.82 -29.75
N ALA A 167 0.33 10.41 -30.87
CA ALA A 167 1.01 10.29 -32.14
C ALA A 167 0.49 11.38 -33.09
N VAL A 168 1.41 12.10 -33.73
CA VAL A 168 1.13 13.16 -34.69
C VAL A 168 1.70 12.77 -36.05
N THR A 169 0.84 12.66 -37.05
CA THR A 169 1.26 12.43 -38.44
C THR A 169 1.66 13.77 -39.07
N PRO A 170 2.88 13.89 -39.62
CA PRO A 170 3.34 15.13 -40.25
C PRO A 170 2.42 15.61 -41.36
N ASN A 171 2.02 16.88 -41.31
CA ASN A 171 1.20 17.53 -42.34
C ASN A 171 1.67 18.96 -42.68
N GLY A 172 2.84 19.39 -42.16
CA GLY A 172 3.42 20.70 -42.45
C GLY A 172 2.81 21.88 -41.70
N GLY A 173 2.07 21.62 -40.62
CA GLY A 173 1.42 22.62 -39.78
C GLY A 173 -0.08 22.36 -39.63
N PHE A 174 -0.69 22.97 -38.59
CA PHE A 174 -2.14 23.12 -38.56
C PHE A 174 -2.58 24.19 -39.56
N LYS A 175 -3.82 24.08 -40.07
CA LYS A 175 -4.25 24.87 -41.23
C LYS A 175 -4.15 26.38 -40.98
N GLY A 176 -4.69 26.88 -39.88
CA GLY A 176 -4.78 28.32 -39.60
C GLY A 176 -6.21 28.80 -39.66
N GLY A 177 -6.45 30.07 -40.01
CA GLY A 177 -7.79 30.67 -39.95
C GLY A 177 -8.31 30.77 -38.51
N ARG A 178 -9.63 30.67 -38.34
CA ARG A 178 -10.28 30.78 -37.03
C ARG A 178 -10.13 29.48 -36.24
N ILE A 179 -9.51 29.58 -35.05
CA ILE A 179 -9.38 28.49 -34.08
C ILE A 179 -10.00 28.92 -32.76
N GLU A 180 -10.86 28.07 -32.20
CA GLU A 180 -11.62 28.39 -30.99
C GLU A 180 -11.19 27.50 -29.83
N LEU A 181 -11.08 28.11 -28.66
CA LEU A 181 -10.75 27.45 -27.39
C LEU A 181 -11.63 28.05 -26.30
N ALA A 182 -12.10 27.24 -25.35
CA ALA A 182 -12.90 27.78 -24.25
C ALA A 182 -12.07 28.68 -23.32
N ALA A 183 -12.61 29.80 -22.85
CA ALA A 183 -11.92 30.80 -22.03
C ALA A 183 -11.45 30.25 -20.66
N SER A 184 -12.15 29.23 -20.15
CA SER A 184 -11.88 28.58 -18.87
C SER A 184 -10.79 27.49 -18.93
N ILE A 185 -10.16 27.26 -20.07
CA ILE A 185 -9.17 26.17 -20.23
C ILE A 185 -7.77 26.59 -19.81
N SER A 186 -6.90 25.59 -19.67
CA SER A 186 -5.49 25.75 -19.28
C SER A 186 -4.72 26.73 -20.19
N SER A 187 -3.97 27.65 -19.56
CA SER A 187 -3.11 28.63 -20.23
C SER A 187 -2.05 28.00 -21.12
N GLN A 188 -1.64 26.77 -20.81
CA GLN A 188 -0.66 26.02 -21.59
C GLN A 188 -1.18 25.67 -22.98
N TYR A 189 -2.48 25.42 -23.14
CA TYR A 189 -3.07 25.08 -24.44
C TYR A 189 -3.09 26.31 -25.36
N VAL A 190 -3.63 27.43 -24.84
CA VAL A 190 -3.69 28.71 -25.57
C VAL A 190 -2.29 29.18 -25.95
N SER A 191 -1.34 29.12 -25.01
CA SER A 191 0.05 29.53 -25.28
C SER A 191 0.72 28.63 -26.31
N SER A 192 0.47 27.31 -26.28
CA SER A 192 1.01 26.37 -27.26
C SER A 192 0.62 26.74 -28.69
N ILE A 193 -0.67 27.07 -28.89
CA ILE A 193 -1.19 27.48 -30.20
C ILE A 193 -0.61 28.83 -30.61
N LEU A 194 -0.58 29.81 -29.71
CA LEU A 194 0.01 31.13 -29.97
C LEU A 194 1.47 31.04 -30.44
N LEU A 195 2.28 30.23 -29.75
CA LEU A 195 3.71 30.06 -30.04
C LEU A 195 3.95 29.48 -31.44
N CYS A 196 3.08 28.57 -31.89
CA CYS A 196 3.20 27.91 -33.20
C CYS A 196 2.40 28.60 -34.31
N ALA A 197 1.46 29.49 -33.99
CA ALA A 197 0.60 30.19 -34.94
C ALA A 197 1.34 30.93 -36.07
N PRO A 198 2.51 31.56 -35.85
CA PRO A 198 3.28 32.16 -36.95
C PRO A 198 3.67 31.18 -38.07
N TYR A 199 3.68 29.88 -37.79
CA TYR A 199 4.08 28.81 -38.71
C TYR A 199 2.88 27.97 -39.21
N ALA A 200 1.64 28.36 -38.90
CA ALA A 200 0.46 27.74 -39.50
C ALA A 200 0.42 27.97 -41.03
N THR A 201 -0.36 27.17 -41.78
CA THR A 201 -0.41 27.30 -43.24
C THR A 201 -1.16 28.55 -43.75
N GLU A 202 -2.00 29.15 -42.90
CA GLU A 202 -2.73 30.40 -43.09
C GLU A 202 -2.62 31.26 -41.82
N PRO A 203 -2.82 32.60 -41.87
CA PRO A 203 -2.88 33.45 -40.68
C PRO A 203 -3.93 32.96 -39.67
N VAL A 204 -3.64 33.09 -38.38
CA VAL A 204 -4.47 32.51 -37.30
C VAL A 204 -5.29 33.60 -36.62
N GLU A 205 -6.58 33.36 -36.42
CA GLU A 205 -7.45 34.10 -35.50
C GLU A 205 -7.87 33.18 -34.34
N LEU A 206 -7.22 33.33 -33.20
CA LEU A 206 -7.48 32.54 -32.00
C LEU A 206 -8.54 33.23 -31.15
N ALA A 207 -9.72 32.64 -31.04
CA ALA A 207 -10.84 33.16 -30.26
C ALA A 207 -11.05 32.36 -28.96
N LEU A 208 -11.19 33.06 -27.83
CA LEU A 208 -11.47 32.45 -26.53
C LEU A 208 -12.94 32.60 -26.15
N THR A 209 -13.69 31.49 -26.20
CA THR A 209 -15.17 31.49 -26.09
C THR A 209 -15.66 31.00 -24.73
N GLY A 210 -16.84 31.44 -24.28
CA GLY A 210 -17.51 30.80 -23.12
C GLY A 210 -17.12 31.29 -21.72
N GLY A 211 -16.89 32.60 -21.53
CA GLY A 211 -16.82 33.21 -20.19
C GLY A 211 -15.51 33.97 -19.94
N GLN A 212 -15.15 34.11 -18.65
CA GLN A 212 -13.94 34.80 -18.21
C GLN A 212 -12.67 34.04 -18.62
N VAL A 213 -11.65 34.77 -19.10
CA VAL A 213 -10.38 34.20 -19.54
C VAL A 213 -9.44 34.04 -18.36
N ILE A 214 -9.37 32.82 -17.82
CA ILE A 214 -8.54 32.47 -16.65
C ILE A 214 -7.04 32.60 -16.97
N SER A 215 -6.68 32.52 -18.25
CA SER A 215 -5.31 32.40 -18.73
C SER A 215 -4.66 33.73 -19.14
N GLN A 216 -5.31 34.87 -18.91
CA GLN A 216 -4.91 36.16 -19.47
C GLN A 216 -3.45 36.54 -19.19
N PRO A 217 -2.91 36.41 -17.96
CA PRO A 217 -1.51 36.78 -17.69
C PRO A 217 -0.50 35.96 -18.51
N TYR A 218 -0.79 34.68 -18.74
CA TYR A 218 0.07 33.82 -19.55
C TYR A 218 -0.07 34.09 -21.05
N ILE A 219 -1.24 34.54 -21.51
CA ILE A 219 -1.45 34.99 -22.88
C ILE A 219 -0.64 36.26 -23.12
N ASP A 220 -0.76 37.24 -22.22
CA ASP A 220 -0.02 38.50 -22.27
C ASP A 220 1.50 38.27 -22.28
N MET A 221 1.98 37.40 -21.37
CA MET A 221 3.38 36.96 -21.35
C MET A 221 3.80 36.34 -22.69
N THR A 222 2.99 35.44 -23.24
CA THR A 222 3.32 34.77 -24.51
C THR A 222 3.40 35.77 -25.65
N ILE A 223 2.46 36.71 -25.75
CA ILE A 223 2.43 37.76 -26.77
C ILE A 223 3.65 38.68 -26.65
N ALA A 224 3.96 39.17 -25.44
CA ALA A 224 5.13 40.03 -25.23
C ALA A 224 6.45 39.33 -25.62
N MET A 225 6.55 38.02 -25.35
CA MET A 225 7.68 37.22 -25.81
C MET A 225 7.70 37.07 -27.34
N MET A 226 6.57 36.79 -27.97
CA MET A 226 6.47 36.71 -29.43
C MET A 226 6.90 38.01 -30.11
N GLU A 227 6.49 39.16 -29.57
CA GLU A 227 6.87 40.49 -30.04
C GLU A 227 8.36 40.77 -29.87
N SER A 228 8.95 40.33 -28.75
CA SER A 228 10.40 40.41 -28.52
C SER A 228 11.22 39.61 -29.53
N PHE A 229 10.61 38.60 -30.15
CA PHE A 229 11.17 37.79 -31.23
C PHE A 229 10.58 38.17 -32.61
N GLY A 230 10.02 39.37 -32.75
CA GLY A 230 9.64 39.96 -34.03
C GLY A 230 8.30 39.51 -34.63
N ALA A 231 7.49 38.72 -33.91
CA ALA A 231 6.14 38.36 -34.35
C ALA A 231 5.09 39.34 -33.78
N GLN A 232 4.17 39.80 -34.63
CA GLN A 232 3.11 40.74 -34.21
C GLN A 232 1.80 40.02 -33.93
N VAL A 233 1.18 40.34 -32.80
CA VAL A 233 -0.16 39.85 -32.42
C VAL A 233 -1.10 41.03 -32.25
N GLU A 234 -2.17 41.06 -33.04
CA GLU A 234 -3.21 42.08 -32.94
C GLU A 234 -4.32 41.58 -32.00
N ARG A 235 -4.60 42.32 -30.93
CA ARG A 235 -5.75 42.05 -30.05
C ARG A 235 -7.02 42.60 -30.68
N LEU A 236 -8.02 41.73 -30.84
CA LEU A 236 -9.34 42.05 -31.36
C LEU A 236 -10.39 42.00 -30.22
N PRO A 237 -11.61 42.52 -30.45
CA PRO A 237 -12.71 42.38 -29.50
C PRO A 237 -13.01 40.91 -29.14
N GLU A 238 -13.78 40.70 -28.07
CA GLU A 238 -14.28 39.37 -27.67
C GLU A 238 -13.17 38.33 -27.40
N ASN A 239 -12.06 38.75 -26.79
CA ASN A 239 -10.93 37.87 -26.47
C ASN A 239 -10.36 37.11 -27.68
N THR A 240 -10.31 37.79 -28.83
CA THR A 240 -9.78 37.23 -30.07
C THR A 240 -8.42 37.83 -30.39
N TYR A 241 -7.50 37.00 -30.89
CA TYR A 241 -6.12 37.37 -31.18
C TYR A 241 -5.80 37.00 -32.63
N ARG A 242 -5.35 37.97 -33.43
CA ARG A 242 -4.92 37.74 -34.82
C ARG A 242 -3.40 37.68 -34.90
N ILE A 243 -2.89 36.56 -35.40
CA ILE A 243 -1.46 36.26 -35.53
C ILE A 243 -1.15 36.13 -37.02
N LYS A 244 -0.21 36.95 -37.51
CA LYS A 244 0.26 36.86 -38.90
C LYS A 244 1.25 35.71 -39.06
N GLN A 245 1.26 35.11 -40.24
CA GLN A 245 2.31 34.16 -40.61
C GLN A 245 3.66 34.88 -40.68
N THR A 246 4.64 34.36 -39.96
CA THR A 246 6.01 34.87 -39.94
C THR A 246 6.96 33.85 -39.34
N THR A 247 8.25 34.10 -39.48
CA THR A 247 9.29 33.36 -38.75
C THR A 247 9.82 34.26 -37.66
N TYR A 248 9.95 33.72 -36.43
CA TYR A 248 10.58 34.48 -35.35
C TYR A 248 11.99 34.93 -35.74
N LYS A 249 12.36 36.13 -35.32
CA LYS A 249 13.70 36.71 -35.47
C LYS A 249 14.36 36.69 -34.10
N ASN A 250 15.37 35.85 -33.94
CA ASN A 250 16.08 35.73 -32.68
C ASN A 250 16.82 37.04 -32.39
N PRO A 251 16.58 37.69 -31.22
CA PRO A 251 17.41 38.80 -30.79
C PRO A 251 18.81 38.29 -30.42
N GLU A 252 19.81 39.17 -30.36
CA GLU A 252 21.17 38.78 -29.98
C GLU A 252 21.22 38.19 -28.55
N HIS A 253 20.44 38.79 -27.65
CA HIS A 253 20.35 38.39 -26.25
C HIS A 253 18.89 38.34 -25.79
N TYR A 254 18.58 37.35 -24.95
CA TYR A 254 17.30 37.27 -24.26
C TYR A 254 17.53 36.93 -22.79
N LEU A 255 17.06 37.81 -21.90
CA LEU A 255 17.15 37.59 -20.46
C LEU A 255 15.83 37.02 -19.95
N VAL A 256 15.86 35.82 -19.39
CA VAL A 256 14.70 35.22 -18.74
C VAL A 256 14.50 35.91 -17.38
N GLU A 257 13.31 36.46 -17.15
CA GLU A 257 12.97 37.03 -15.83
C GLU A 257 13.07 35.95 -14.73
N SER A 258 13.43 36.36 -13.52
CA SER A 258 13.38 35.50 -12.34
C SER A 258 11.95 35.02 -12.03
N ASP A 259 11.81 33.84 -11.45
CA ASP A 259 10.52 33.19 -11.20
C ASP A 259 9.74 33.88 -10.07
N ALA A 260 8.60 34.49 -10.42
CA ALA A 260 7.76 35.23 -9.48
C ALA A 260 7.05 34.34 -8.47
N SER A 261 6.65 33.15 -8.90
CA SER A 261 6.17 32.07 -8.04
C SER A 261 7.19 31.73 -6.94
N SER A 262 8.45 31.52 -7.31
CA SER A 262 9.53 31.18 -6.40
C SER A 262 9.91 32.34 -5.48
N ALA A 263 9.83 33.58 -5.98
CA ALA A 263 10.03 34.77 -5.16
C ALA A 263 9.04 34.88 -3.99
N THR A 264 7.88 34.20 -4.04
CA THR A 264 6.95 34.22 -2.91
C THR A 264 7.52 33.58 -1.64
N TYR A 265 8.35 32.54 -1.74
CA TYR A 265 8.87 31.83 -0.57
C TYR A 265 9.82 32.67 0.31
N PRO A 266 10.88 33.31 -0.21
CA PRO A 266 11.74 34.17 0.60
C PRO A 266 11.01 35.43 1.11
N LEU A 267 10.08 35.98 0.32
CA LEU A 267 9.23 37.11 0.77
C LEU A 267 8.26 36.69 1.88
N ALA A 268 7.74 35.47 1.83
CA ALA A 268 6.87 34.91 2.86
C ALA A 268 7.65 34.57 4.14
N ILE A 269 8.92 34.16 4.05
CA ILE A 269 9.79 34.02 5.22
C ILE A 269 9.95 35.37 5.94
N ALA A 270 10.20 36.45 5.20
CA ALA A 270 10.22 37.79 5.78
C ALA A 270 8.88 38.15 6.44
N ALA A 271 7.77 37.86 5.77
CA ALA A 271 6.42 38.11 6.28
C ALA A 271 6.11 37.36 7.58
N ILE A 272 6.42 36.06 7.66
CA ILE A 272 6.07 35.20 8.80
C ILE A 272 6.99 35.38 10.01
N THR A 273 8.23 35.84 9.78
CA THR A 273 9.26 35.98 10.82
C THR A 273 9.52 37.43 11.26
N GLY A 274 8.89 38.41 10.61
CA GLY A 274 9.11 39.83 10.91
C GLY A 274 10.46 40.39 10.46
N THR A 275 11.17 39.67 9.60
CA THR A 275 12.45 40.11 8.99
C THR A 275 12.21 40.87 7.69
N THR A 276 13.28 41.34 7.03
CA THR A 276 13.23 42.00 5.72
C THR A 276 13.89 41.13 4.65
N CYS A 277 13.21 40.96 3.51
CA CYS A 277 13.76 40.32 2.33
C CYS A 277 13.56 41.19 1.09
N THR A 278 14.63 41.35 0.30
CA THR A 278 14.61 41.98 -1.03
C THR A 278 14.88 40.93 -2.10
N VAL A 279 13.93 40.75 -3.02
CA VAL A 279 14.14 40.02 -4.27
C VAL A 279 14.51 41.05 -5.34
N THR A 280 15.76 41.02 -5.80
CA THR A 280 16.34 42.10 -6.64
C THR A 280 16.03 42.00 -8.13
N SER A 281 15.35 40.94 -8.54
CA SER A 281 15.12 40.59 -9.96
C SER A 281 13.66 40.56 -10.37
N ILE A 282 12.73 40.94 -9.47
CA ILE A 282 11.29 41.00 -9.73
C ILE A 282 10.72 42.27 -9.12
N GLY A 283 10.10 43.11 -9.93
CA GLY A 283 9.40 44.32 -9.51
C GLY A 283 8.07 44.50 -10.22
N SER A 284 7.56 45.72 -10.24
CA SER A 284 6.23 46.05 -10.77
C SER A 284 6.11 45.92 -12.29
N SER A 285 7.23 45.84 -13.01
CA SER A 285 7.23 45.67 -14.48
C SER A 285 7.27 44.20 -14.92
N SER A 286 7.24 43.23 -13.99
CA SER A 286 7.30 41.81 -14.35
C SER A 286 6.05 41.38 -15.14
N LEU A 287 6.27 40.55 -16.16
CA LEU A 287 5.19 39.96 -16.96
C LEU A 287 4.44 38.83 -16.23
N GLN A 288 4.86 38.47 -15.00
CA GLN A 288 4.33 37.35 -14.26
C GLN A 288 3.28 37.80 -13.24
N GLY A 289 2.06 37.25 -13.34
CA GLY A 289 0.96 37.59 -12.43
C GLY A 289 1.28 37.35 -10.95
N ASP A 290 2.07 36.32 -10.63
CA ASP A 290 2.56 36.01 -9.29
C ASP A 290 3.41 37.14 -8.66
N ALA A 291 3.96 38.07 -9.44
CA ALA A 291 4.69 39.24 -8.91
C ALA A 291 3.77 40.16 -8.09
N GLY A 292 2.45 40.07 -8.32
CA GLY A 292 1.43 40.75 -7.52
C GLY A 292 1.30 40.22 -6.09
N PHE A 293 1.88 39.06 -5.75
CA PHE A 293 1.78 38.44 -4.42
C PHE A 293 2.19 39.39 -3.28
N ALA A 294 3.30 40.12 -3.45
CA ALA A 294 3.77 41.03 -2.42
C ALA A 294 2.77 42.16 -2.13
N VAL A 295 2.20 42.76 -3.19
CA VAL A 295 1.29 43.90 -3.07
C VAL A 295 -0.12 43.47 -2.68
N ASN A 296 -0.62 42.38 -3.25
CA ASN A 296 -2.01 41.96 -3.13
C ASN A 296 -2.26 40.95 -1.99
N VAL A 297 -1.20 40.32 -1.46
CA VAL A 297 -1.30 39.36 -0.34
C VAL A 297 -0.56 39.90 0.88
N LEU A 298 0.77 40.10 0.78
CA LEU A 298 1.59 40.38 1.96
C LEU A 298 1.30 41.74 2.59
N ARG A 299 1.09 42.79 1.78
CA ARG A 299 0.74 44.13 2.29
C ARG A 299 -0.61 44.11 3.03
N PRO A 300 -1.71 43.54 2.50
CA PRO A 300 -2.96 43.36 3.25
C PRO A 300 -2.80 42.55 4.55
N MET A 301 -1.91 41.56 4.58
CA MET A 301 -1.60 40.79 5.80
C MET A 301 -0.81 41.59 6.85
N GLY A 302 -0.42 42.83 6.56
CA GLY A 302 0.26 43.74 7.49
C GLY A 302 1.75 43.95 7.23
N CYS A 303 2.29 43.46 6.12
CA CYS A 303 3.70 43.69 5.76
C CYS A 303 3.92 45.10 5.19
N THR A 304 5.12 45.64 5.39
CA THR A 304 5.58 46.82 4.65
C THR A 304 6.21 46.38 3.33
N VAL A 305 5.64 46.81 2.20
CA VAL A 305 6.03 46.35 0.86
C VAL A 305 6.41 47.53 -0.02
N VAL A 306 7.69 47.56 -0.43
CA VAL A 306 8.27 48.54 -1.38
C VAL A 306 8.66 47.81 -2.65
N GLN A 307 8.02 48.15 -3.76
CA GLN A 307 8.28 47.55 -5.06
C GLN A 307 8.71 48.64 -6.05
N THR A 308 9.90 48.48 -6.64
CA THR A 308 10.36 49.28 -7.79
C THR A 308 9.98 48.54 -9.08
N GLU A 309 10.37 49.06 -10.25
CA GLU A 309 10.16 48.37 -11.51
C GLU A 309 10.83 46.98 -11.53
N THR A 310 12.01 46.83 -10.92
CA THR A 310 12.85 45.64 -11.04
C THR A 310 13.09 44.87 -9.75
N ALA A 311 12.68 45.39 -8.58
CA ALA A 311 12.92 44.76 -7.29
C ALA A 311 11.72 44.89 -6.33
N THR A 312 11.59 43.91 -5.44
CA THR A 312 10.52 43.85 -4.43
C THR A 312 11.12 43.62 -3.05
N THR A 313 10.86 44.54 -2.12
CA THR A 313 11.28 44.46 -0.71
C THR A 313 10.07 44.31 0.20
N VAL A 314 10.10 43.31 1.07
CA VAL A 314 9.04 43.03 2.06
C VAL A 314 9.66 42.99 3.45
N THR A 315 9.09 43.74 4.39
CA THR A 315 9.34 43.61 5.83
C THR A 315 8.07 43.10 6.51
N GLY A 316 8.17 41.95 7.19
CA GLY A 316 7.03 41.38 7.92
C GLY A 316 6.64 42.18 9.16
N PRO A 317 5.39 42.07 9.64
CA PRO A 317 5.01 42.57 10.96
C PRO A 317 5.72 41.77 12.07
N PRO A 318 5.65 42.20 13.34
CA PRO A 318 6.13 41.39 14.45
C PRO A 318 5.54 39.97 14.41
N ILE A 319 6.33 38.97 14.83
CA ILE A 319 5.97 37.56 14.77
C ILE A 319 4.59 37.31 15.37
N GLY A 320 3.74 36.58 14.64
CA GLY A 320 2.37 36.24 15.05
C GLY A 320 1.32 37.34 14.84
N GLN A 321 1.70 38.49 14.26
CA GLN A 321 0.79 39.60 13.98
C GLN A 321 0.37 39.71 12.50
N LEU A 322 0.54 38.64 11.72
CA LEU A 322 -0.04 38.58 10.38
C LEU A 322 -1.58 38.59 10.48
N ARG A 323 -2.20 39.43 9.66
CA ARG A 323 -3.67 39.61 9.63
C ARG A 323 -4.33 38.59 8.69
N PRO A 324 -5.47 38.01 9.07
CA PRO A 324 -6.27 37.19 8.17
C PRO A 324 -6.84 38.04 7.02
N LEU A 325 -7.09 37.40 5.88
CA LEU A 325 -7.70 38.05 4.72
C LEU A 325 -9.08 37.41 4.49
N PRO A 326 -10.21 38.10 4.78
CA PRO A 326 -11.54 37.49 4.73
C PRO A 326 -11.84 36.76 3.42
N GLU A 327 -11.43 37.37 2.30
CA GLU A 327 -11.47 36.80 0.95
C GLU A 327 -10.29 37.33 0.13
N ILE A 328 -9.71 36.45 -0.69
CA ILE A 328 -8.71 36.82 -1.69
C ILE A 328 -8.92 35.99 -2.97
N ASP A 329 -8.98 36.69 -4.10
CA ASP A 329 -8.91 36.07 -5.41
C ASP A 329 -7.45 35.87 -5.81
N MET A 330 -7.07 34.62 -6.08
CA MET A 330 -5.73 34.27 -6.53
C MET A 330 -5.71 33.70 -7.95
N GLU A 331 -6.72 33.95 -8.78
CA GLU A 331 -6.77 33.49 -10.19
C GLU A 331 -5.50 33.87 -10.97
N THR A 332 -5.06 35.14 -10.87
CA THR A 332 -3.89 35.66 -11.59
C THR A 332 -2.54 35.24 -10.98
N MET A 333 -2.56 34.68 -9.77
CA MET A 333 -1.38 34.24 -9.01
C MET A 333 -1.60 32.82 -8.46
N THR A 334 -2.27 31.99 -9.27
CA THR A 334 -2.83 30.69 -8.87
C THR A 334 -1.80 29.77 -8.25
N ASP A 335 -0.55 29.89 -8.67
CA ASP A 335 0.56 29.02 -8.31
C ASP A 335 1.25 29.47 -6.99
N ALA A 336 0.95 30.69 -6.51
CA ALA A 336 1.39 31.25 -5.22
C ALA A 336 0.43 30.93 -4.05
N PHE A 337 -0.72 30.30 -4.30
CA PHE A 337 -1.73 30.07 -3.28
C PHE A 337 -1.24 29.20 -2.11
N LEU A 338 -0.29 28.28 -2.35
CA LEU A 338 0.28 27.43 -1.31
C LEU A 338 1.06 28.27 -0.29
N THR A 339 1.81 29.26 -0.79
CA THR A 339 2.53 30.23 0.04
C THR A 339 1.56 31.11 0.85
N ALA A 340 0.48 31.59 0.23
CA ALA A 340 -0.56 32.33 0.96
C ALA A 340 -1.23 31.45 2.05
N THR A 341 -1.45 30.18 1.75
CA THR A 341 -2.12 29.22 2.63
C THR A 341 -1.33 29.00 3.93
N VAL A 342 0.00 28.84 3.86
CA VAL A 342 0.84 28.69 5.07
C VAL A 342 0.96 29.97 5.88
N LEU A 343 0.90 31.15 5.25
CA LEU A 343 0.84 32.42 5.96
C LEU A 343 -0.51 32.59 6.67
N ALA A 344 -1.61 32.25 6.00
CA ALA A 344 -2.95 32.29 6.57
C ALA A 344 -3.08 31.38 7.81
N ALA A 345 -2.39 30.23 7.81
CA ALA A 345 -2.41 29.26 8.89
C ALA A 345 -1.89 29.81 10.24
N VAL A 346 -1.05 30.86 10.24
CA VAL A 346 -0.53 31.50 11.46
C VAL A 346 -1.17 32.84 11.82
N THR A 347 -2.23 33.22 11.10
CA THR A 347 -2.96 34.45 11.42
C THR A 347 -3.73 34.30 12.73
N SER A 348 -3.80 35.37 13.52
CA SER A 348 -4.55 35.37 14.78
C SER A 348 -5.20 36.72 15.07
N THR A 349 -6.40 36.67 15.63
CA THR A 349 -7.21 37.83 16.03
C THR A 349 -7.78 37.59 17.43
N GLU A 350 -8.18 38.65 18.14
CA GLU A 350 -8.82 38.51 19.46
C GLU A 350 -10.13 37.72 19.37
N ASP A 351 -10.92 37.96 18.33
CA ASP A 351 -12.07 37.14 17.96
C ASP A 351 -11.64 35.98 17.04
N LYS A 352 -11.63 34.75 17.58
CA LYS A 352 -11.27 33.54 16.83
C LYS A 352 -12.16 33.28 15.62
N SER A 353 -13.38 33.81 15.58
CA SER A 353 -14.28 33.68 14.43
C SER A 353 -13.86 34.54 13.23
N GLU A 354 -13.01 35.54 13.46
CA GLU A 354 -12.48 36.45 12.44
C GLU A 354 -11.11 36.02 11.89
N ALA A 355 -10.45 35.03 12.48
CA ALA A 355 -9.18 34.46 12.02
C ALA A 355 -9.35 33.53 10.81
N ILE A 356 -10.21 33.87 9.86
CA ILE A 356 -10.53 33.02 8.70
C ILE A 356 -10.05 33.69 7.43
N THR A 357 -9.26 32.96 6.63
CA THR A 357 -8.85 33.37 5.29
C THR A 357 -9.49 32.47 4.24
N ARG A 358 -10.08 33.05 3.20
CA ARG A 358 -10.64 32.32 2.06
C ARG A 358 -9.93 32.69 0.76
N ILE A 359 -9.37 31.69 0.09
CA ILE A 359 -8.69 31.84 -1.19
C ILE A 359 -9.58 31.25 -2.28
N HIS A 360 -9.87 32.02 -3.32
CA HIS A 360 -10.72 31.67 -4.47
C HIS A 360 -9.94 31.72 -5.79
N GLY A 361 -10.56 31.28 -6.89
CA GLY A 361 -9.96 31.38 -8.24
C GLY A 361 -8.88 30.34 -8.54
N ILE A 362 -8.83 29.23 -7.79
CA ILE A 362 -7.75 28.22 -7.86
C ILE A 362 -8.25 26.80 -8.18
N ALA A 363 -9.43 26.65 -8.79
CA ALA A 363 -9.99 25.35 -9.17
C ALA A 363 -9.03 24.48 -10.00
N ASN A 364 -8.22 25.12 -10.86
CA ASN A 364 -7.20 24.47 -11.69
C ASN A 364 -6.12 23.73 -10.88
N GLN A 365 -5.90 24.06 -9.60
CA GLN A 365 -4.88 23.45 -8.73
C GLN A 365 -5.21 22.00 -8.31
N ARG A 366 -6.44 21.53 -8.58
CA ARG A 366 -6.90 20.16 -8.29
C ARG A 366 -6.30 19.09 -9.21
N VAL A 367 -5.87 19.49 -10.41
CA VAL A 367 -5.44 18.58 -11.50
C VAL A 367 -4.03 18.91 -12.02
N LYS A 368 -3.19 19.52 -11.17
CA LYS A 368 -1.79 19.84 -11.49
C LYS A 368 -0.89 18.61 -11.25
N GLU A 369 0.13 18.73 -10.42
CA GLU A 369 1.04 17.63 -10.10
C GLU A 369 0.33 16.63 -9.18
N CYS A 370 -0.27 17.16 -8.11
CA CYS A 370 -1.24 16.49 -7.25
C CYS A 370 -2.56 17.29 -7.19
N ASN A 371 -3.51 16.85 -6.33
CA ASN A 371 -4.62 17.72 -5.92
C ASN A 371 -4.11 18.64 -4.79
N ARG A 372 -3.52 19.77 -5.17
CA ARG A 372 -2.81 20.67 -4.25
C ARG A 372 -3.72 21.24 -3.16
N ILE A 373 -4.98 21.51 -3.47
CA ILE A 373 -5.95 22.01 -2.49
C ILE A 373 -6.17 20.98 -1.38
N ALA A 374 -6.48 19.73 -1.76
CA ALA A 374 -6.66 18.65 -0.79
C ALA A 374 -5.38 18.35 0.00
N ALA A 375 -4.21 18.42 -0.66
CA ALA A 375 -2.92 18.23 0.00
C ALA A 375 -2.66 19.31 1.06
N MET A 376 -2.88 20.59 0.75
CA MET A 376 -2.74 21.67 1.75
C MET A 376 -3.69 21.49 2.94
N VAL A 377 -4.95 21.09 2.71
CA VAL A 377 -5.91 20.80 3.79
C VAL A 377 -5.40 19.67 4.69
N HIS A 378 -4.95 18.57 4.08
CA HIS A 378 -4.46 17.40 4.81
C HIS A 378 -3.20 17.73 5.63
N GLU A 379 -2.20 18.35 5.01
CA GLU A 379 -0.93 18.64 5.66
C GLU A 379 -1.06 19.70 6.77
N LEU A 380 -1.86 20.76 6.58
CA LEU A 380 -2.14 21.74 7.63
C LEU A 380 -2.85 21.13 8.86
N THR A 381 -3.72 20.14 8.64
CA THR A 381 -4.43 19.45 9.73
C THR A 381 -3.46 18.78 10.71
N LYS A 382 -2.30 18.30 10.24
CA LYS A 382 -1.26 17.70 11.08
C LYS A 382 -0.67 18.68 12.10
N PHE A 383 -0.60 19.96 11.74
CA PHE A 383 -0.18 21.06 12.63
C PHE A 383 -1.31 21.55 13.55
N GLY A 384 -2.50 20.95 13.45
CA GLY A 384 -3.68 21.32 14.20
C GLY A 384 -4.32 22.62 13.71
N VAL A 385 -4.11 22.98 12.44
CA VAL A 385 -4.78 24.09 11.74
C VAL A 385 -5.97 23.51 10.98
N GLN A 386 -7.17 24.07 11.20
CA GLN A 386 -8.37 23.62 10.51
C GLN A 386 -8.43 24.27 9.12
N ALA A 387 -8.58 23.46 8.09
CA ALA A 387 -8.80 23.93 6.72
C ALA A 387 -9.86 23.07 6.01
N SER A 388 -10.51 23.64 5.01
CA SER A 388 -11.53 22.94 4.22
C SER A 388 -11.50 23.38 2.76
N GLU A 389 -11.85 22.46 1.87
CA GLU A 389 -11.95 22.74 0.45
C GLU A 389 -13.21 23.58 0.14
N LEU A 390 -13.05 24.60 -0.71
CA LEU A 390 -14.15 25.31 -1.35
C LEU A 390 -14.30 24.81 -2.81
N PRO A 391 -15.42 25.07 -3.50
CA PRO A 391 -15.61 24.63 -4.89
C PRO A 391 -14.42 24.96 -5.81
N ASP A 392 -13.91 26.19 -5.70
CA ASP A 392 -12.80 26.73 -6.48
C ASP A 392 -11.64 27.24 -5.61
N GLY A 393 -11.53 26.77 -4.36
CA GLY A 393 -10.71 27.44 -3.36
C GLY A 393 -10.39 26.63 -2.11
N ILE A 394 -9.85 27.32 -1.11
CA ILE A 394 -9.55 26.79 0.22
C ILE A 394 -9.91 27.81 1.29
N GLN A 395 -10.47 27.33 2.41
CA GLN A 395 -10.69 28.11 3.62
C GLN A 395 -9.74 27.63 4.71
N ILE A 396 -9.08 28.56 5.39
CA ILE A 396 -8.12 28.30 6.47
C ILE A 396 -8.54 29.05 7.73
N HIS A 397 -8.61 28.34 8.85
CA HIS A 397 -8.79 28.92 10.17
C HIS A 397 -7.41 29.10 10.81
N GLY A 398 -6.92 30.34 10.79
CA GLY A 398 -5.64 30.73 11.35
C GLY A 398 -5.53 30.40 12.84
N LYS A 399 -4.30 30.12 13.26
CA LYS A 399 -4.01 29.70 14.63
C LYS A 399 -2.79 30.41 15.17
N ALA A 400 -2.82 30.79 16.45
CA ALA A 400 -1.66 31.36 17.10
C ALA A 400 -0.49 30.37 17.07
N ILE A 401 0.72 30.86 16.78
CA ILE A 401 1.94 30.06 16.61
C ILE A 401 2.17 29.10 17.79
N LYS A 402 1.96 29.59 19.02
CA LYS A 402 2.11 28.81 20.25
C LYS A 402 1.20 27.58 20.36
N ASP A 403 0.09 27.57 19.61
CA ASP A 403 -0.89 26.49 19.62
C ASP A 403 -0.73 25.53 18.43
N LEU A 404 0.28 25.75 17.58
CA LEU A 404 0.65 24.83 16.50
C LEU A 404 1.27 23.56 17.07
N LYS A 405 1.02 22.44 16.39
CA LYS A 405 1.64 21.15 16.69
C LYS A 405 2.79 20.90 15.71
N SER A 406 3.86 20.27 16.16
CA SER A 406 4.89 19.72 15.26
C SER A 406 4.56 18.25 14.94
N PRO A 407 4.28 17.89 13.68
CA PRO A 407 3.93 16.53 13.33
C PRO A 407 5.16 15.60 13.30
N LYS A 408 5.10 14.51 14.07
CA LYS A 408 6.20 13.53 14.17
C LYS A 408 6.50 12.82 12.84
N GLU A 409 5.48 12.67 12.01
CA GLU A 409 5.55 12.04 10.68
C GLU A 409 6.06 12.99 9.58
N GLY A 410 6.19 14.28 9.87
CA GLY A 410 6.56 15.29 8.89
C GLY A 410 5.47 15.63 7.85
N VAL A 411 5.87 16.45 6.89
CA VAL A 411 5.03 16.92 5.78
C VAL A 411 5.29 16.07 4.55
N HIS A 412 4.25 15.42 4.03
CA HIS A 412 4.34 14.67 2.78
C HIS A 412 4.18 15.63 1.59
N THR A 413 5.14 15.62 0.66
CA THR A 413 5.16 16.62 -0.43
C THR A 413 4.38 16.21 -1.67
N TYR A 414 4.01 14.92 -1.80
CA TYR A 414 3.33 14.38 -2.99
C TYR A 414 4.11 14.58 -4.29
N ASP A 415 5.44 14.61 -4.22
CA ASP A 415 6.33 14.94 -5.35
C ASP A 415 6.02 16.32 -5.99
N ASP A 416 5.54 17.26 -5.17
CA ASP A 416 5.17 18.62 -5.58
C ASP A 416 6.09 19.65 -4.91
N HIS A 417 6.99 20.20 -5.72
CA HIS A 417 7.94 21.26 -5.35
C HIS A 417 7.32 22.43 -4.57
N ARG A 418 6.07 22.81 -4.89
CA ARG A 418 5.41 23.95 -4.24
C ARG A 418 4.93 23.62 -2.84
N ILE A 419 4.53 22.37 -2.59
CA ILE A 419 4.17 21.90 -1.26
C ILE A 419 5.42 21.88 -0.39
N ALA A 420 6.52 21.31 -0.88
CA ALA A 420 7.79 21.28 -0.16
C ALA A 420 8.28 22.68 0.25
N MET A 421 8.35 23.61 -0.72
CA MET A 421 8.82 24.98 -0.45
C MET A 421 7.86 25.75 0.46
N SER A 422 6.53 25.67 0.27
CA SER A 422 5.57 26.36 1.16
C SER A 422 5.63 25.84 2.60
N PHE A 423 5.74 24.52 2.82
CA PHE A 423 5.91 24.00 4.17
C PHE A 423 7.30 24.25 4.75
N SER A 424 8.33 24.43 3.93
CA SER A 424 9.62 24.91 4.43
C SER A 424 9.54 26.35 4.96
N VAL A 425 8.74 27.24 4.33
CA VAL A 425 8.41 28.57 4.89
C VAL A 425 7.68 28.42 6.22
N PHE A 426 6.62 27.60 6.25
CA PHE A 426 5.82 27.39 7.45
C PHE A 426 6.67 26.89 8.62
N SER A 427 7.59 25.97 8.35
CA SER A 427 8.47 25.36 9.36
C SER A 427 9.35 26.35 10.12
N THR A 428 9.64 27.53 9.55
CA THR A 428 10.49 28.55 10.16
C THR A 428 9.91 29.14 11.45
N ILE A 429 8.60 28.97 11.67
CA ILE A 429 7.90 29.48 12.85
C ILE A 429 7.24 28.38 13.70
N VAL A 430 7.19 27.15 13.20
CA VAL A 430 6.62 26.02 13.94
C VAL A 430 7.51 25.70 15.14
N PRO A 431 6.94 25.60 16.37
CA PRO A 431 7.72 25.22 17.54
C PRO A 431 8.45 23.90 17.33
N HIS A 432 9.77 23.88 17.56
CA HIS A 432 10.67 22.72 17.36
C HIS A 432 10.87 22.28 15.90
N GLY A 433 10.45 23.09 14.93
CA GLY A 433 10.60 22.77 13.51
C GLY A 433 9.66 21.69 12.98
N THR A 434 9.86 21.29 11.74
CA THR A 434 9.18 20.12 11.13
C THR A 434 10.09 19.44 10.13
N ILE A 435 9.78 18.18 9.84
CA ILE A 435 10.35 17.43 8.73
C ILE A 435 9.51 17.72 7.47
N VAL A 436 10.14 18.01 6.34
CA VAL A 436 9.49 18.11 5.01
C VAL A 436 10.07 17.03 4.11
N THR A 437 9.26 16.11 3.58
CA THR A 437 9.74 14.94 2.81
C THR A 437 10.27 15.29 1.42
N ASP A 438 10.87 14.32 0.72
CA ASP A 438 11.25 14.40 -0.69
C ASP A 438 12.09 15.63 -1.10
N LYS A 439 13.28 15.80 -0.49
CA LYS A 439 14.21 16.93 -0.75
C LYS A 439 14.34 17.31 -2.23
N LYS A 440 14.45 16.30 -3.12
CA LYS A 440 14.71 16.48 -4.56
C LYS A 440 13.53 17.06 -5.35
N CYS A 441 12.30 17.00 -4.84
CA CYS A 441 11.14 17.48 -5.61
C CYS A 441 11.25 18.98 -5.96
N VAL A 442 11.96 19.79 -5.16
CA VAL A 442 12.19 21.22 -5.43
C VAL A 442 13.04 21.49 -6.67
N GLU A 443 13.82 20.51 -7.15
CA GLU A 443 14.68 20.63 -8.35
C GLU A 443 13.88 20.99 -9.61
N LYS A 444 12.58 20.77 -9.59
CA LYS A 444 11.68 21.17 -10.67
C LYS A 444 11.62 22.68 -10.93
N THR A 445 11.85 23.51 -9.92
CA THR A 445 11.80 24.98 -10.07
C THR A 445 12.90 25.73 -9.34
N TRP A 446 13.47 25.16 -8.28
CA TRP A 446 14.56 25.78 -7.52
C TRP A 446 15.48 24.70 -6.93
N PRO A 447 16.39 24.12 -7.74
CA PRO A 447 17.31 23.08 -7.28
C PRO A 447 18.12 23.43 -6.03
N THR A 448 18.56 24.69 -5.93
CA THR A 448 19.35 25.21 -4.81
C THR A 448 18.51 25.73 -3.64
N TRP A 449 17.19 25.44 -3.60
CA TRP A 449 16.29 26.01 -2.60
C TRP A 449 16.79 25.81 -1.16
N TRP A 450 17.19 24.58 -0.82
CA TRP A 450 17.65 24.26 0.52
C TRP A 450 18.97 24.95 0.88
N ASP A 451 19.90 25.06 -0.08
CA ASP A 451 21.16 25.76 0.11
C ASP A 451 20.94 27.27 0.28
N ASP A 452 19.99 27.84 -0.47
CA ASP A 452 19.61 29.24 -0.36
C ASP A 452 18.85 29.53 0.96
N LEU A 453 18.03 28.58 1.42
CA LEU A 453 17.32 28.66 2.69
C LEU A 453 18.30 28.71 3.87
N GLU A 454 19.33 27.88 3.87
CA GLU A 454 20.38 27.89 4.90
C GLU A 454 21.37 29.04 4.72
N GLY A 455 22.04 29.08 3.58
CA GLY A 455 23.15 29.99 3.32
C GLY A 455 22.73 31.44 3.11
N LYS A 456 21.65 31.70 2.36
CA LYS A 456 21.21 33.07 2.05
C LYS A 456 20.20 33.58 3.07
N LEU A 457 19.16 32.82 3.39
CA LEU A 457 18.07 33.23 4.30
C LEU A 457 18.40 32.98 5.78
N GLY A 458 19.42 32.20 6.10
CA GLY A 458 19.91 32.03 7.47
C GLY A 458 19.04 31.10 8.33
N VAL A 459 18.30 30.18 7.70
CA VAL A 459 17.48 29.16 8.39
C VAL A 459 18.30 27.88 8.51
N ARG A 460 18.63 27.48 9.74
CA ARG A 460 19.44 26.27 9.98
C ARG A 460 18.71 25.01 9.50
N LEU A 461 19.42 24.13 8.80
CA LEU A 461 18.90 22.87 8.30
C LEU A 461 19.71 21.69 8.84
N ASN A 462 19.04 20.61 9.28
CA ASN A 462 19.72 19.37 9.67
C ASN A 462 19.22 18.20 8.83
N GLY A 463 20.15 17.44 8.24
CA GLY A 463 19.82 16.16 7.62
C GLY A 463 19.32 15.17 8.66
N VAL A 464 18.11 14.65 8.47
CA VAL A 464 17.57 13.57 9.30
C VAL A 464 17.46 12.31 8.48
N ASP A 465 18.11 11.25 8.94
CA ASP A 465 17.75 9.89 8.55
C ASP A 465 16.32 9.70 9.05
N LEU A 466 15.38 9.63 8.11
CA LEU A 466 14.07 9.07 8.45
C LEU A 466 14.38 7.68 8.98
N ASN A 467 14.36 7.56 10.31
CA ASN A 467 14.45 6.28 11.00
C ASN A 467 13.59 5.32 10.18
N PRO A 468 14.01 4.11 9.79
CA PRO A 468 13.15 3.22 9.03
C PRO A 468 11.81 2.99 9.75
N ARG A 469 11.69 3.36 11.03
CA ARG A 469 10.45 3.57 11.79
C ARG A 469 9.47 4.64 11.25
N LEU A 470 9.85 5.58 10.38
CA LEU A 470 9.01 6.63 9.80
C LEU A 470 8.46 6.25 8.41
N ASP A 471 9.28 5.61 7.57
CA ASP A 471 8.77 4.83 6.42
C ASP A 471 7.97 3.61 6.90
N GLN A 472 8.35 3.04 8.04
CA GLN A 472 7.49 2.09 8.74
C GLN A 472 6.33 2.79 9.45
N GLN A 473 6.31 4.11 9.75
CA GLN A 473 5.12 4.79 10.31
C GLN A 473 4.08 5.11 9.25
N HIS A 474 4.49 5.38 8.01
CA HIS A 474 3.58 5.36 6.87
C HIS A 474 3.12 3.94 6.49
N ASN A 475 3.81 2.90 6.98
CA ASN A 475 3.32 1.53 7.05
C ASN A 475 2.78 1.10 8.44
N LEU A 476 2.69 1.98 9.45
CA LEU A 476 2.10 1.69 10.77
C LEU A 476 0.60 1.99 10.80
N GLY A 477 -0.05 1.81 9.65
CA GLY A 477 -1.43 1.37 9.58
C GLY A 477 -1.61 -0.16 9.73
N ARG A 478 -0.54 -0.97 9.71
CA ARG A 478 -0.65 -2.44 9.80
C ARG A 478 0.39 -3.07 10.73
N ALA A 479 0.14 -2.93 12.02
CA ALA A 479 0.47 -3.88 13.10
C ALA A 479 0.53 -3.13 14.44
N GLN A 480 -0.61 -2.63 14.92
CA GLN A 480 -0.84 -2.56 16.36
C GLN A 480 -1.63 -3.81 16.77
N LYS A 481 -1.28 -4.38 17.92
CA LYS A 481 -2.13 -5.34 18.65
C LYS A 481 -3.59 -4.88 18.61
N PRO A 482 -4.57 -5.80 18.60
CA PRO A 482 -5.98 -5.46 18.55
C PRO A 482 -6.34 -4.63 19.77
N LYS A 483 -6.35 -3.30 19.61
CA LYS A 483 -7.30 -2.48 20.35
C LYS A 483 -8.62 -2.78 19.68
N THR A 484 -9.47 -3.53 20.38
CA THR A 484 -10.90 -3.55 20.15
C THR A 484 -11.35 -2.10 19.92
N THR A 485 -11.90 -1.84 18.74
CA THR A 485 -12.38 -0.54 18.23
C THR A 485 -11.35 0.43 17.62
N GLN A 486 -10.72 0.07 16.49
CA GLN A 486 -10.44 1.09 15.45
C GLN A 486 -11.75 1.36 14.66
N PRO A 487 -12.11 2.63 14.40
CA PRO A 487 -13.30 2.93 13.61
C PRO A 487 -13.04 2.52 12.16
N VAL A 488 -13.82 1.55 11.69
CA VAL A 488 -13.92 1.17 10.27
C VAL A 488 -14.05 2.43 9.42
N ASP A 489 -13.29 2.55 8.33
CA ASP A 489 -13.60 3.50 7.26
C ASP A 489 -14.94 3.04 6.63
N ARG A 490 -16.05 3.47 7.25
CA ARG A 490 -17.43 3.10 6.91
C ARG A 490 -17.83 3.53 5.48
N LYS A 491 -16.91 4.10 4.69
CA LYS A 491 -17.16 4.65 3.35
C LYS A 491 -16.82 3.72 2.17
N LYS A 492 -16.26 2.51 2.37
CA LYS A 492 -15.90 1.61 1.25
C LYS A 492 -16.73 0.32 1.21
N SER A 493 -17.61 0.20 0.22
CA SER A 493 -18.43 -0.99 -0.05
C SER A 493 -17.66 -2.10 -0.78
N MET A 494 -17.97 -3.37 -0.48
CA MET A 494 -17.58 -4.52 -1.29
C MET A 494 -18.72 -4.91 -2.22
N ILE A 495 -18.40 -5.20 -3.48
CA ILE A 495 -19.36 -5.74 -4.44
C ILE A 495 -18.99 -7.20 -4.72
N ILE A 496 -19.96 -8.10 -4.58
CA ILE A 496 -19.79 -9.53 -4.84
C ILE A 496 -20.46 -9.87 -6.16
N ILE A 497 -19.72 -10.47 -7.09
CA ILE A 497 -20.19 -10.88 -8.41
C ILE A 497 -19.99 -12.39 -8.62
N GLY A 498 -20.66 -12.94 -9.63
CA GLY A 498 -20.55 -14.35 -10.00
C GLY A 498 -21.86 -14.92 -10.56
N MET A 499 -21.79 -16.14 -11.09
CA MET A 499 -22.97 -16.81 -11.65
C MET A 499 -24.03 -17.14 -10.57
N ARG A 500 -25.26 -17.40 -11.03
CA ARG A 500 -26.30 -17.98 -10.16
C ARG A 500 -25.81 -19.35 -9.67
N GLY A 501 -26.13 -19.72 -8.43
CA GLY A 501 -25.72 -21.00 -7.83
C GLY A 501 -24.31 -21.05 -7.23
N THR A 502 -23.47 -20.03 -7.40
CA THR A 502 -22.11 -20.00 -6.83
C THR A 502 -22.06 -19.70 -5.32
N GLY A 503 -23.21 -19.45 -4.68
CA GLY A 503 -23.28 -19.17 -3.24
C GLY A 503 -23.21 -17.69 -2.85
N LYS A 504 -23.41 -16.75 -3.79
CA LYS A 504 -23.33 -15.30 -3.55
C LYS A 504 -24.11 -14.79 -2.34
N THR A 505 -25.37 -15.21 -2.19
CA THR A 505 -26.21 -14.76 -1.08
C THR A 505 -25.68 -15.31 0.24
N THR A 506 -25.43 -16.62 0.32
CA THR A 506 -24.97 -17.28 1.55
C THR A 506 -23.58 -16.80 1.98
N LEU A 507 -22.62 -16.77 1.07
CA LEU A 507 -21.25 -16.30 1.36
C LEU A 507 -21.20 -14.77 1.49
N GLY A 508 -22.08 -14.03 0.82
CA GLY A 508 -22.18 -12.58 0.96
C GLY A 508 -22.75 -12.15 2.31
N GLN A 509 -23.72 -12.89 2.85
CA GLN A 509 -24.20 -12.70 4.23
C GLN A 509 -23.10 -12.99 5.25
N HIS A 510 -22.39 -14.12 5.09
CA HIS A 510 -21.24 -14.46 5.93
C HIS A 510 -20.14 -13.40 5.87
N ALA A 511 -19.85 -12.89 4.66
CA ALA A 511 -18.87 -11.83 4.47
C ALA A 511 -19.28 -10.52 5.14
N ALA A 512 -20.56 -10.18 5.09
CA ALA A 512 -21.10 -9.00 5.75
C ALA A 512 -20.98 -9.11 7.28
N GLU A 513 -21.27 -10.28 7.84
CA GLU A 513 -21.09 -10.57 9.27
C GLU A 513 -19.63 -10.43 9.71
N VAL A 514 -18.70 -11.10 9.03
CA VAL A 514 -17.24 -11.01 9.29
C VAL A 514 -16.74 -9.56 9.22
N LEU A 515 -17.23 -8.80 8.24
CA LEU A 515 -16.79 -7.42 8.02
C LEU A 515 -17.53 -6.39 8.88
N GLY A 516 -18.63 -6.75 9.53
CA GLY A 516 -19.53 -5.81 10.21
C GLY A 516 -20.25 -4.87 9.24
N PHE A 517 -20.54 -5.34 8.02
CA PHE A 517 -21.23 -4.59 6.96
C PHE A 517 -22.71 -4.96 6.88
N GLN A 518 -23.52 -4.09 6.27
CA GLN A 518 -24.88 -4.44 5.89
C GLN A 518 -24.88 -5.21 4.58
N PHE A 519 -25.50 -6.40 4.56
CA PHE A 519 -25.73 -7.14 3.32
C PHE A 519 -26.88 -6.50 2.53
N VAL A 520 -26.66 -6.27 1.24
CA VAL A 520 -27.67 -5.77 0.30
C VAL A 520 -27.69 -6.66 -0.92
N ASP A 521 -28.84 -7.30 -1.17
CA ASP A 521 -29.10 -7.98 -2.43
C ASP A 521 -29.56 -6.93 -3.47
N VAL A 522 -28.74 -6.72 -4.50
CA VAL A 522 -28.97 -5.64 -5.48
C VAL A 522 -30.24 -5.86 -6.28
N ASP A 523 -30.60 -7.11 -6.58
CA ASP A 523 -31.82 -7.42 -7.32
C ASP A 523 -33.05 -7.05 -6.47
N GLN A 524 -33.06 -7.45 -5.19
CA GLN A 524 -34.14 -7.08 -4.27
C GLN A 524 -34.22 -5.57 -4.02
N TYR A 525 -33.06 -4.90 -3.90
CA TYR A 525 -33.01 -3.45 -3.72
C TYR A 525 -33.55 -2.71 -4.95
N PHE A 526 -33.21 -3.17 -6.16
CA PHE A 526 -33.73 -2.64 -7.41
C PHE A 526 -35.25 -2.74 -7.47
N GLU A 527 -35.79 -3.94 -7.24
CA GLU A 527 -37.24 -4.18 -7.33
C GLU A 527 -38.02 -3.37 -6.28
N LYS A 528 -37.48 -3.28 -5.05
CA LYS A 528 -38.05 -2.45 -3.99
C LYS A 528 -38.01 -0.95 -4.31
N THR A 529 -36.94 -0.48 -4.94
CA THR A 529 -36.76 0.96 -5.22
C THR A 529 -37.62 1.42 -6.40
N LEU A 530 -37.66 0.62 -7.46
CA LEU A 530 -38.37 0.96 -8.69
C LEU A 530 -39.80 0.43 -8.74
N GLN A 531 -40.23 -0.34 -7.73
CA GLN A 531 -41.57 -0.93 -7.63
C GLN A 531 -41.95 -1.73 -8.90
N THR A 532 -40.97 -2.40 -9.52
CA THR A 532 -41.11 -3.22 -10.72
C THR A 532 -40.17 -4.42 -10.61
N THR A 533 -40.52 -5.57 -11.20
CA THR A 533 -39.58 -6.70 -11.28
C THR A 533 -38.49 -6.43 -12.32
N ILE A 534 -37.34 -7.09 -12.19
CA ILE A 534 -36.26 -6.99 -13.20
C ILE A 534 -36.76 -7.45 -14.58
N THR A 535 -37.59 -8.50 -14.62
CA THR A 535 -38.17 -9.04 -15.86
C THR A 535 -39.06 -8.00 -16.55
N GLU A 536 -39.96 -7.35 -15.82
CA GLU A 536 -40.84 -6.31 -16.38
C GLU A 536 -40.05 -5.09 -16.83
N PHE A 537 -39.03 -4.69 -16.07
CA PHE A 537 -38.16 -3.57 -16.43
C PHE A 537 -37.43 -3.85 -17.74
N ILE A 538 -36.84 -5.04 -17.90
CA ILE A 538 -36.15 -5.44 -19.13
C ILE A 538 -37.12 -5.52 -20.31
N ASN A 539 -38.31 -6.08 -20.13
CA ASN A 539 -39.33 -6.14 -21.18
C ASN A 539 -39.77 -4.73 -21.65
N THR A 540 -39.71 -3.75 -20.76
CA THR A 540 -40.14 -2.37 -21.05
C THR A 540 -39.01 -1.52 -21.65
N TRP A 541 -37.80 -1.61 -21.10
CA TRP A 541 -36.70 -0.68 -21.38
C TRP A 541 -35.47 -1.32 -22.05
N GLY A 542 -35.47 -2.64 -22.21
CA GLY A 542 -34.35 -3.40 -22.75
C GLY A 542 -33.17 -3.55 -21.78
N TRP A 543 -32.13 -4.26 -22.24
CA TRP A 543 -30.92 -4.54 -21.45
C TRP A 543 -29.91 -3.37 -21.44
N ASP A 544 -30.02 -2.42 -22.37
CA ASP A 544 -29.02 -1.36 -22.59
C ASP A 544 -28.93 -0.36 -21.42
N GLN A 545 -29.95 -0.31 -20.56
CA GLN A 545 -29.96 0.53 -19.37
C GLN A 545 -29.00 0.03 -18.27
N PHE A 546 -28.57 -1.24 -18.32
CA PHE A 546 -27.69 -1.82 -17.31
C PHE A 546 -26.21 -1.63 -17.65
N GLN A 547 -25.61 -0.51 -17.23
CA GLN A 547 -24.17 -0.23 -17.41
C GLN A 547 -23.26 -0.90 -16.36
N ASN A 548 -23.65 -2.08 -15.87
CA ASN A 548 -23.06 -2.72 -14.70
C ASN A 548 -21.53 -2.85 -14.77
N ARG A 549 -20.98 -3.24 -15.93
CA ARG A 549 -19.51 -3.39 -16.10
C ARG A 549 -18.77 -2.07 -15.95
N GLN A 550 -19.30 -0.96 -16.47
CA GLN A 550 -18.67 0.35 -16.34
C GLN A 550 -18.69 0.83 -14.89
N VAL A 551 -19.80 0.60 -14.17
CA VAL A 551 -19.91 0.91 -12.74
C VAL A 551 -18.92 0.10 -11.91
N LEU A 552 -18.80 -1.21 -12.17
CA LEU A 552 -17.84 -2.07 -11.48
C LEU A 552 -16.39 -1.67 -11.75
N LYS A 553 -16.04 -1.37 -13.00
CA LYS A 553 -14.71 -0.85 -13.36
C LYS A 553 -14.42 0.48 -12.67
N LYS A 554 -15.40 1.38 -12.61
CA LYS A 554 -15.27 2.66 -11.91
C LYS A 554 -15.02 2.43 -10.41
N HIS A 555 -15.82 1.58 -9.76
CA HIS A 555 -15.62 1.21 -8.35
C HIS A 555 -14.23 0.63 -8.11
N HIS A 556 -13.82 -0.33 -8.94
CA HIS A 556 -12.48 -0.91 -8.90
C HIS A 556 -11.37 0.14 -9.04
N SER A 557 -11.46 1.04 -10.04
CA SER A 557 -10.48 2.09 -10.29
C SER A 557 -10.37 3.13 -9.16
N GLN A 558 -11.41 3.26 -8.35
CA GLN A 558 -11.45 4.15 -7.17
C GLN A 558 -10.94 3.45 -5.90
N GLY A 559 -10.34 2.26 -6.03
CA GLY A 559 -9.85 1.44 -4.91
C GLY A 559 -10.96 0.63 -4.22
N GLY A 560 -12.14 0.56 -4.82
CA GLY A 560 -13.23 -0.31 -4.41
C GLY A 560 -12.91 -1.78 -4.67
N LYS A 561 -13.55 -2.67 -3.90
CA LYS A 561 -13.29 -4.11 -3.96
C LYS A 561 -14.45 -4.83 -4.64
N VAL A 562 -14.13 -5.54 -5.70
CA VAL A 562 -15.06 -6.34 -6.51
C VAL A 562 -14.59 -7.80 -6.42
N LEU A 563 -15.31 -8.57 -5.61
CA LEU A 563 -15.02 -9.98 -5.33
C LEU A 563 -15.81 -10.88 -6.28
N HIS A 564 -15.11 -11.66 -7.11
CA HIS A 564 -15.71 -12.73 -7.89
C HIS A 564 -15.78 -14.02 -7.06
N LEU A 565 -16.98 -14.56 -6.88
CA LEU A 565 -17.17 -15.88 -6.27
C LEU A 565 -17.27 -16.95 -7.34
N VAL A 566 -16.28 -17.86 -7.33
CA VAL A 566 -16.18 -18.98 -8.27
C VAL A 566 -16.51 -20.27 -7.54
N ARG A 567 -17.22 -21.16 -8.22
CA ARG A 567 -17.53 -22.51 -7.76
C ARG A 567 -17.48 -23.45 -8.96
N ASP A 568 -17.19 -24.72 -8.70
CA ASP A 568 -17.22 -25.79 -9.70
C ASP A 568 -18.51 -25.72 -10.54
N LEU A 569 -18.34 -25.62 -11.86
CA LEU A 569 -19.44 -25.39 -12.79
C LEU A 569 -20.36 -26.61 -12.87
N SER A 570 -19.84 -27.82 -12.76
CA SER A 570 -20.65 -29.04 -12.73
C SER A 570 -21.59 -29.05 -11.52
N GLN A 571 -21.13 -28.54 -10.37
CA GLN A 571 -21.96 -28.37 -9.18
C GLN A 571 -23.02 -27.28 -9.37
N VAL A 572 -22.65 -26.17 -10.00
CA VAL A 572 -23.57 -25.07 -10.31
C VAL A 572 -24.69 -25.53 -11.26
N VAL A 573 -24.34 -26.28 -12.31
CA VAL A 573 -25.30 -26.85 -13.28
C VAL A 573 -26.22 -27.87 -12.59
N LYS A 574 -25.68 -28.78 -11.77
CA LYS A 574 -26.49 -29.74 -10.98
C LYS A 574 -27.48 -29.04 -10.06
N TYR A 575 -27.07 -27.94 -9.42
CA TYR A 575 -27.95 -27.14 -8.56
C TYR A 575 -29.07 -26.47 -9.37
N LEU A 576 -28.75 -25.86 -10.51
CA LEU A 576 -29.72 -25.10 -11.30
C LEU A 576 -30.69 -25.97 -12.09
N ASN A 577 -30.26 -27.13 -12.57
CA ASN A 577 -31.16 -28.11 -13.20
C ASN A 577 -32.25 -28.64 -12.24
N ARG A 578 -32.09 -28.40 -10.93
CA ARG A 578 -33.05 -28.84 -9.89
C ARG A 578 -33.91 -27.70 -9.34
N ASP A 579 -33.52 -26.43 -9.49
CA ASP A 579 -34.28 -25.27 -9.01
C ASP A 579 -35.43 -24.91 -9.96
N LYS A 580 -36.65 -25.30 -9.60
CA LYS A 580 -37.88 -25.07 -10.39
C LYS A 580 -38.47 -23.66 -10.25
N THR A 581 -37.88 -22.78 -9.41
CA THR A 581 -38.51 -21.51 -9.02
C THR A 581 -38.31 -20.35 -9.99
N ARG A 582 -37.43 -20.48 -10.98
CA ARG A 582 -37.18 -19.43 -11.99
C ARG A 582 -36.89 -20.06 -13.37
N PRO A 583 -37.34 -19.46 -14.49
CA PRO A 583 -37.21 -20.04 -15.82
C PRO A 583 -35.74 -20.30 -16.20
N MET A 584 -35.48 -21.44 -16.86
CA MET A 584 -34.18 -21.71 -17.47
C MET A 584 -33.97 -20.74 -18.64
N PHE A 585 -32.82 -20.08 -18.69
CA PHE A 585 -32.44 -19.29 -19.86
C PHE A 585 -32.40 -20.21 -21.08
N GLY A 586 -32.89 -19.76 -22.24
CA GLY A 586 -32.92 -20.55 -23.49
C GLY A 586 -31.54 -20.84 -24.11
N GLU A 587 -30.44 -20.58 -23.41
CA GLU A 587 -29.05 -20.86 -23.79
C GLU A 587 -28.42 -21.86 -22.82
N ASP A 588 -27.57 -22.75 -23.34
CA ASP A 588 -26.78 -23.69 -22.53
C ASP A 588 -25.87 -22.96 -21.52
N MET A 589 -25.82 -23.47 -20.30
CA MET A 589 -25.19 -22.79 -19.18
C MET A 589 -23.66 -22.74 -19.26
N LEU A 590 -23.03 -23.71 -19.92
CA LEU A 590 -21.59 -23.71 -20.19
C LEU A 590 -21.24 -22.55 -21.12
N ASN A 591 -22.06 -22.32 -22.16
CA ASN A 591 -21.87 -21.19 -23.07
C ASN A 591 -22.02 -19.84 -22.36
N VAL A 592 -22.99 -19.72 -21.44
CA VAL A 592 -23.16 -18.50 -20.63
C VAL A 592 -21.95 -18.27 -19.72
N TRP A 593 -21.41 -19.31 -19.08
CA TRP A 593 -20.20 -19.21 -18.26
C TRP A 593 -19.01 -18.78 -19.11
N SER A 594 -18.71 -19.50 -20.19
CA SER A 594 -17.58 -19.23 -21.08
C SER A 594 -17.56 -17.79 -21.59
N ARG A 595 -18.73 -17.26 -21.98
CA ARG A 595 -18.89 -15.86 -22.39
C ARG A 595 -18.67 -14.87 -21.23
N ARG A 596 -19.29 -15.10 -20.06
CA ARG A 596 -19.26 -14.16 -18.92
C ARG A 596 -17.93 -14.19 -18.16
N ARG A 597 -17.18 -15.28 -18.27
CA ARG A 597 -15.92 -15.48 -17.59
C ARG A 597 -14.92 -14.36 -17.86
N THR A 598 -14.74 -13.97 -19.12
CA THR A 598 -13.85 -12.87 -19.48
C THR A 598 -14.33 -11.55 -18.89
N TRP A 599 -15.65 -11.32 -18.85
CA TRP A 599 -16.24 -10.13 -18.25
C TRP A 599 -16.05 -10.06 -16.73
N TYR A 600 -16.17 -11.19 -16.02
CA TYR A 600 -15.89 -11.20 -14.57
C TYR A 600 -14.43 -10.85 -14.29
N ARG A 601 -13.49 -11.43 -15.05
CA ARG A 601 -12.04 -11.17 -14.92
C ARG A 601 -11.66 -9.73 -15.18
N GLU A 602 -12.36 -9.10 -16.11
CA GLU A 602 -12.18 -7.70 -16.53
C GLU A 602 -12.58 -6.71 -15.42
N VAL A 603 -13.54 -7.06 -14.56
CA VAL A 603 -14.12 -6.13 -13.57
C VAL A 603 -13.77 -6.46 -12.12
N CYS A 604 -13.32 -7.69 -11.83
CA CYS A 604 -12.90 -8.08 -10.50
C CYS A 604 -11.42 -7.75 -10.24
N ASN A 605 -11.12 -7.44 -8.98
CA ASN A 605 -9.75 -7.35 -8.46
C ASN A 605 -9.46 -8.34 -7.34
N TYR A 606 -10.45 -9.16 -7.01
CA TYR A 606 -10.40 -10.20 -6.00
C TYR A 606 -11.23 -11.38 -6.49
N GLU A 607 -10.77 -12.59 -6.26
CA GLU A 607 -11.50 -13.82 -6.56
C GLU A 607 -11.38 -14.79 -5.40
N PHE A 608 -12.49 -15.46 -5.07
CA PHE A 608 -12.51 -16.51 -4.07
C PHE A 608 -13.17 -17.76 -4.64
N THR A 609 -12.42 -18.85 -4.64
CA THR A 609 -12.82 -20.15 -5.19
C THR A 609 -13.47 -20.99 -4.09
N ALA A 610 -14.80 -21.01 -4.04
CA ALA A 610 -15.61 -21.86 -3.18
C ALA A 610 -15.73 -23.31 -3.71
N TYR A 611 -14.58 -23.93 -4.00
CA TYR A 611 -14.48 -25.35 -4.36
C TYR A 611 -14.87 -26.25 -3.18
N ALA A 612 -15.33 -27.48 -3.42
CA ALA A 612 -15.55 -28.48 -2.37
C ALA A 612 -15.05 -29.81 -2.90
N ALA A 613 -14.17 -30.47 -2.15
CA ALA A 613 -13.53 -31.71 -2.60
C ALA A 613 -14.51 -32.89 -2.59
N SER A 614 -15.45 -32.88 -1.63
CA SER A 614 -16.46 -33.93 -1.46
C SER A 614 -17.88 -33.38 -1.50
N LEU A 615 -18.77 -34.10 -2.18
CA LEU A 615 -20.22 -33.88 -2.16
C LEU A 615 -20.89 -35.07 -1.47
N LEU A 616 -21.95 -34.80 -0.73
CA LEU A 616 -22.88 -35.82 -0.26
C LEU A 616 -23.50 -36.57 -1.44
N GLU A 617 -24.03 -37.78 -1.23
CA GLU A 617 -24.67 -38.59 -2.29
C GLU A 617 -25.79 -37.84 -3.03
N ASN A 618 -26.44 -36.90 -2.34
CA ASN A 618 -27.47 -36.03 -2.90
C ASN A 618 -26.93 -34.85 -3.73
N GLY A 619 -25.61 -34.70 -3.85
CA GLY A 619 -24.90 -33.67 -4.62
C GLY A 619 -24.68 -32.35 -3.88
N PHE A 620 -25.05 -32.24 -2.59
CA PHE A 620 -24.79 -31.06 -1.78
C PHE A 620 -23.39 -31.10 -1.15
N VAL A 621 -22.78 -29.94 -0.95
CA VAL A 621 -21.54 -29.81 -0.18
C VAL A 621 -21.83 -30.16 1.28
N SER A 622 -20.96 -30.98 1.88
CA SER A 622 -21.14 -31.42 3.26
C SER A 622 -21.12 -30.22 4.24
N PRO A 623 -21.79 -30.31 5.40
CA PRO A 623 -21.72 -29.25 6.42
C PRO A 623 -20.28 -28.92 6.83
N THR A 624 -19.43 -29.95 6.95
CA THR A 624 -18.01 -29.81 7.32
C THR A 624 -17.24 -28.99 6.27
N GLU A 625 -17.42 -29.30 4.98
CA GLU A 625 -16.81 -28.55 3.88
C GLU A 625 -17.29 -27.09 3.85
N TRP A 626 -18.58 -26.85 4.11
CA TRP A 626 -19.11 -25.48 4.20
C TRP A 626 -18.48 -24.68 5.33
N VAL A 627 -18.22 -25.30 6.49
CA VAL A 627 -17.51 -24.65 7.60
C VAL A 627 -16.08 -24.31 7.18
N ALA A 628 -15.37 -25.22 6.51
CA ALA A 628 -14.02 -24.97 6.00
C ALA A 628 -13.99 -23.81 4.98
N ILE A 629 -14.94 -23.79 4.03
CA ILE A 629 -15.10 -22.69 3.05
C ILE A 629 -15.34 -21.36 3.75
N LYS A 630 -16.21 -21.32 4.77
CA LYS A 630 -16.51 -20.09 5.53
C LYS A 630 -15.31 -19.58 6.32
N LYS A 631 -14.55 -20.48 6.96
CA LYS A 631 -13.31 -20.13 7.68
C LYS A 631 -12.26 -19.59 6.71
N ASP A 632 -12.08 -20.23 5.56
CA ASP A 632 -11.16 -19.75 4.53
C ASP A 632 -11.59 -18.39 3.97
N LEU A 633 -12.88 -18.20 3.70
CA LEU A 633 -13.43 -16.91 3.28
C LEU A 633 -13.17 -15.83 4.33
N GLN A 634 -13.37 -16.12 5.62
CA GLN A 634 -13.11 -15.16 6.69
C GLN A 634 -11.65 -14.72 6.71
N ARG A 635 -10.71 -15.68 6.66
CA ARG A 635 -9.27 -15.37 6.60
C ARG A 635 -8.93 -14.56 5.34
N TYR A 636 -9.46 -14.97 4.19
CA TYR A 636 -9.32 -14.23 2.93
C TYR A 636 -9.80 -12.79 3.05
N LEU A 637 -11.03 -12.56 3.55
CA LEU A 637 -11.60 -11.22 3.72
C LEU A 637 -10.77 -10.36 4.67
N ASN A 638 -10.34 -10.93 5.80
CA ASN A 638 -9.47 -10.24 6.75
C ASN A 638 -8.13 -9.83 6.10
N PHE A 639 -7.55 -10.72 5.29
CA PHE A 639 -6.34 -10.45 4.52
C PHE A 639 -6.54 -9.31 3.52
N ILE A 640 -7.55 -9.40 2.65
CA ILE A 640 -7.77 -8.39 1.61
C ILE A 640 -8.20 -7.03 2.18
N TRP A 641 -8.72 -6.99 3.42
CA TRP A 641 -8.99 -5.74 4.14
C TRP A 641 -7.82 -5.27 5.03
N GLY A 642 -6.79 -6.09 5.23
CA GLY A 642 -5.65 -5.78 6.08
C GLY A 642 -5.95 -5.75 7.57
N ARG A 643 -6.99 -6.47 8.02
CA ARG A 643 -7.35 -6.58 9.45
C ARG A 643 -6.45 -7.59 10.16
N ASP A 644 -6.38 -8.78 9.58
CA ASP A 644 -5.50 -9.87 9.98
C ASP A 644 -4.94 -10.45 8.68
N THR A 645 -3.65 -10.21 8.44
CA THR A 645 -3.01 -10.55 7.17
C THR A 645 -2.41 -11.95 7.17
N ASN A 646 -2.45 -12.68 8.28
CA ASN A 646 -1.85 -14.01 8.39
C ASN A 646 -0.34 -14.06 8.03
N HIS A 647 0.34 -12.90 7.99
CA HIS A 647 1.75 -12.84 7.65
C HIS A 647 2.61 -13.48 8.74
N VAL A 648 3.76 -14.01 8.33
CA VAL A 648 4.74 -14.57 9.27
C VAL A 648 5.29 -13.45 10.14
N ASN A 649 5.26 -13.66 11.45
CA ASN A 649 5.76 -12.69 12.40
C ASN A 649 7.28 -12.77 12.53
N THR A 650 8.01 -12.12 11.62
CA THR A 650 9.49 -12.08 11.65
C THR A 650 10.07 -11.20 12.76
N ARG A 651 9.23 -10.45 13.50
CA ARG A 651 9.67 -9.45 14.48
C ARG A 651 10.02 -10.02 15.86
N GLN A 652 9.75 -11.30 16.11
CA GLN A 652 10.07 -11.95 17.40
C GLN A 652 11.53 -12.38 17.53
N GLY A 653 12.37 -12.15 16.51
CA GLY A 653 13.78 -12.56 16.53
C GLY A 653 13.99 -14.08 16.50
N LEU A 654 12.92 -14.85 16.25
CA LEU A 654 12.98 -16.29 16.09
C LEU A 654 13.19 -16.63 14.61
N PRO A 655 14.01 -17.65 14.30
CA PRO A 655 14.17 -18.10 12.92
C PRO A 655 12.85 -18.58 12.31
N THR A 656 12.54 -18.14 11.10
CA THR A 656 11.32 -18.49 10.35
C THR A 656 11.63 -19.36 9.14
N THR A 657 10.66 -20.16 8.72
CA THR A 657 10.79 -21.22 7.73
C THR A 657 9.53 -21.37 6.90
N PHE A 658 9.66 -21.89 5.69
CA PHE A 658 8.52 -22.30 4.89
C PHE A 658 8.78 -23.61 4.16
N VAL A 659 7.78 -24.46 4.04
CA VAL A 659 7.90 -25.74 3.33
C VAL A 659 7.57 -25.57 1.85
N SER A 660 8.46 -26.04 0.97
CA SER A 660 8.26 -25.99 -0.48
C SER A 660 7.53 -27.24 -0.97
N LEU A 661 6.28 -27.10 -1.43
CA LEU A 661 5.51 -28.21 -1.99
C LEU A 661 6.05 -28.59 -3.37
N THR A 662 6.18 -29.90 -3.62
CA THR A 662 6.68 -30.47 -4.88
C THR A 662 5.68 -31.42 -5.54
N SER A 663 4.50 -31.59 -4.95
CA SER A 663 3.41 -32.39 -5.49
C SER A 663 2.86 -31.78 -6.78
N LYS A 664 2.59 -32.62 -7.78
CA LYS A 664 1.99 -32.20 -9.06
C LYS A 664 0.50 -31.88 -8.95
N ASP A 665 -0.17 -32.49 -7.97
CA ASP A 665 -1.58 -32.28 -7.63
C ASP A 665 -1.74 -32.45 -6.11
N LEU A 666 -2.39 -31.51 -5.45
CA LEU A 666 -2.63 -31.49 -4.01
C LEU A 666 -3.84 -32.33 -3.60
N SER A 667 -4.80 -32.56 -4.51
CA SER A 667 -6.02 -33.33 -4.21
C SER A 667 -5.73 -34.74 -3.70
N GLY A 668 -4.65 -35.36 -4.19
CA GLY A 668 -4.22 -36.70 -3.77
C GLY A 668 -3.38 -36.76 -2.50
N CYS A 669 -3.04 -35.62 -1.87
CA CYS A 669 -2.17 -35.58 -0.69
C CYS A 669 -2.68 -34.68 0.44
N LEU A 670 -3.98 -34.39 0.49
CA LEU A 670 -4.60 -33.52 1.51
C LEU A 670 -4.30 -33.99 2.94
N ASP A 671 -4.38 -35.30 3.19
CA ASP A 671 -4.12 -35.85 4.54
C ASP A 671 -2.65 -35.67 4.95
N THR A 672 -1.73 -35.80 4.00
CA THR A 672 -0.28 -35.63 4.23
C THR A 672 0.13 -34.16 4.27
N LEU A 673 -0.65 -33.24 3.70
CA LEU A 673 -0.33 -31.80 3.68
C LEU A 673 -0.29 -31.19 5.08
N VAL A 674 -1.15 -31.66 5.99
CA VAL A 674 -1.11 -31.24 7.40
C VAL A 674 0.23 -31.61 8.01
N GLU A 675 0.69 -32.86 7.84
CA GLU A 675 1.98 -33.34 8.33
C GLU A 675 3.16 -32.56 7.73
N VAL A 676 3.15 -32.34 6.41
CA VAL A 676 4.22 -31.64 5.70
C VAL A 676 4.40 -30.20 6.18
N CYS A 677 3.32 -29.57 6.63
CA CYS A 677 3.33 -28.18 7.09
C CYS A 677 3.58 -28.05 8.61
N GLU A 678 3.72 -29.16 9.36
CA GLU A 678 3.95 -29.11 10.81
C GLU A 678 5.22 -28.32 11.15
N GLY A 679 5.08 -27.34 12.06
CA GLY A 679 6.18 -26.47 12.50
C GLY A 679 6.66 -25.43 11.48
N ALA A 680 6.22 -25.47 10.22
CA ALA A 680 6.54 -24.45 9.23
C ALA A 680 5.76 -23.14 9.51
N ASP A 681 6.36 -22.01 9.20
CA ASP A 681 5.73 -20.70 9.41
C ASP A 681 4.91 -20.25 8.17
N ALA A 682 5.27 -20.76 6.99
CA ALA A 682 4.52 -20.61 5.75
C ALA A 682 4.62 -21.87 4.87
N VAL A 683 3.79 -21.95 3.84
CA VAL A 683 3.83 -23.00 2.81
C VAL A 683 4.01 -22.38 1.43
N GLU A 684 4.98 -22.87 0.66
CA GLU A 684 5.19 -22.44 -0.71
C GLU A 684 4.48 -23.36 -1.70
N LEU A 685 3.53 -22.80 -2.44
CA LEU A 685 2.90 -23.42 -3.60
C LEU A 685 3.76 -23.16 -4.83
N ARG A 686 4.47 -24.19 -5.30
CA ARG A 686 5.24 -24.18 -6.55
C ARG A 686 4.32 -24.41 -7.75
N VAL A 687 3.76 -23.32 -8.26
CA VAL A 687 2.79 -23.33 -9.36
C VAL A 687 3.38 -23.90 -10.63
N ASP A 688 4.67 -23.68 -10.88
CA ASP A 688 5.39 -24.24 -12.03
C ASP A 688 5.48 -25.78 -12.01
N LEU A 689 5.32 -26.41 -10.84
CA LEU A 689 5.37 -27.87 -10.70
C LEU A 689 3.99 -28.54 -10.77
N LEU A 690 2.91 -27.75 -10.71
CA LEU A 690 1.55 -28.28 -10.82
C LEU A 690 1.31 -28.81 -12.23
N LYS A 691 0.63 -29.94 -12.32
CA LYS A 691 0.22 -30.54 -13.60
C LYS A 691 -1.24 -30.91 -13.54
N LYS A 692 -2.07 -30.18 -14.31
CA LYS A 692 -3.48 -30.50 -14.48
C LYS A 692 -3.65 -31.93 -15.04
N PRO A 693 -4.48 -32.78 -14.42
CA PRO A 693 -4.79 -34.12 -14.94
C PRO A 693 -5.46 -34.03 -16.32
N GLU A 694 -5.21 -35.03 -17.17
CA GLU A 694 -5.77 -35.08 -18.52
C GLU A 694 -7.30 -35.23 -18.50
N GLU A 695 -7.87 -35.80 -17.43
CA GLU A 695 -9.31 -35.98 -17.27
C GLU A 695 -10.06 -34.66 -16.95
N ARG A 696 -9.34 -33.56 -16.71
CA ARG A 696 -9.87 -32.22 -16.34
C ARG A 696 -9.72 -31.21 -17.48
N GLU A 697 -10.00 -31.60 -18.72
CA GLU A 697 -10.03 -30.68 -19.88
C GLU A 697 -11.13 -29.60 -19.78
N ASP A 698 -12.13 -29.82 -18.93
CA ASP A 698 -13.27 -28.93 -18.73
C ASP A 698 -12.92 -27.59 -18.08
N ILE A 699 -11.74 -27.48 -17.47
CA ILE A 699 -11.24 -26.27 -16.82
C ILE A 699 -9.88 -25.83 -17.39
N SER A 700 -9.64 -24.52 -17.36
CA SER A 700 -8.35 -23.95 -17.73
C SER A 700 -7.26 -24.20 -16.67
N ASP A 701 -6.00 -24.02 -17.05
CA ASP A 701 -4.87 -24.21 -16.13
C ASP A 701 -4.91 -23.22 -14.96
N ILE A 702 -5.33 -21.98 -15.22
CA ILE A 702 -5.47 -20.98 -14.16
C ILE A 702 -6.61 -21.31 -13.18
N GLU A 703 -7.73 -21.87 -13.65
CA GLU A 703 -8.80 -22.33 -12.75
C GLU A 703 -8.33 -23.51 -11.91
N TYR A 704 -7.58 -24.43 -12.52
CA TYR A 704 -6.97 -25.55 -11.81
C TYR A 704 -6.04 -25.07 -10.69
N VAL A 705 -5.14 -24.11 -10.96
CA VAL A 705 -4.29 -23.52 -9.91
C VAL A 705 -5.12 -22.90 -8.78
N GLY A 706 -6.22 -22.22 -9.11
CA GLY A 706 -7.16 -21.67 -8.13
C GLY A 706 -7.84 -22.75 -7.26
N GLU A 707 -8.17 -23.92 -7.83
CA GLU A 707 -8.67 -25.08 -7.07
C GLU A 707 -7.60 -25.64 -6.13
N GLN A 708 -6.37 -25.82 -6.61
CA GLN A 708 -5.24 -26.31 -5.82
C GLN A 708 -4.95 -25.39 -4.63
N LEU A 709 -4.95 -24.08 -4.85
CA LEU A 709 -4.80 -23.10 -3.78
C LEU A 709 -5.95 -23.14 -2.77
N ALA A 710 -7.19 -23.29 -3.24
CA ALA A 710 -8.36 -23.40 -2.36
C ALA A 710 -8.32 -24.66 -1.48
N LEU A 711 -7.83 -25.78 -2.02
CA LEU A 711 -7.57 -27.01 -1.27
C LEU A 711 -6.50 -26.77 -0.19
N LEU A 712 -5.34 -26.22 -0.59
CA LEU A 712 -4.25 -25.92 0.33
C LEU A 712 -4.71 -25.06 1.52
N ARG A 713 -5.39 -23.96 1.23
CA ARG A 713 -5.87 -23.01 2.25
C ARG A 713 -6.89 -23.64 3.21
N ARG A 714 -7.69 -24.61 2.77
CA ARG A 714 -8.65 -25.28 3.67
C ARG A 714 -8.01 -26.33 4.55
N THR A 715 -6.94 -26.95 4.07
CA THR A 715 -6.22 -27.97 4.81
C THR A 715 -5.28 -27.37 5.85
N VAL A 716 -4.57 -26.28 5.51
CA VAL A 716 -3.59 -25.65 6.42
C VAL A 716 -3.89 -24.17 6.69
N SER A 717 -3.59 -23.74 7.92
CA SER A 717 -3.92 -22.38 8.38
C SER A 717 -2.82 -21.34 8.10
N ILE A 718 -1.58 -21.79 7.88
CA ILE A 718 -0.38 -20.96 7.69
C ILE A 718 -0.40 -20.18 6.36
N PRO A 719 0.31 -19.05 6.26
CA PRO A 719 0.36 -18.24 5.04
C PRO A 719 0.93 -18.97 3.83
N VAL A 720 0.47 -18.59 2.65
CA VAL A 720 0.89 -19.15 1.37
C VAL A 720 1.90 -18.24 0.67
N ILE A 721 3.01 -18.82 0.25
CA ILE A 721 3.96 -18.23 -0.70
C ILE A 721 3.61 -18.77 -2.09
N PHE A 722 3.18 -17.89 -2.98
CA PHE A 722 2.83 -18.24 -4.35
C PHE A 722 4.06 -18.03 -5.24
N THR A 723 4.65 -19.13 -5.71
CA THR A 723 5.89 -19.11 -6.47
C THR A 723 5.67 -19.70 -7.86
N VAL A 724 6.02 -18.92 -8.88
CA VAL A 724 6.13 -19.38 -10.27
C VAL A 724 7.61 -19.26 -10.65
N ARG A 725 8.32 -20.39 -10.71
CA ARG A 725 9.79 -20.43 -10.92
C ARG A 725 10.11 -20.76 -12.37
N SER A 726 10.93 -19.94 -13.03
CA SER A 726 11.34 -20.16 -14.43
C SER A 726 12.45 -21.22 -14.56
N GLN A 727 12.60 -21.81 -15.75
CA GLN A 727 13.63 -22.81 -16.05
C GLN A 727 15.06 -22.29 -15.80
N GLY A 728 15.36 -21.07 -16.25
CA GLY A 728 16.62 -20.37 -16.02
C GLY A 728 16.90 -20.05 -14.55
N GLN A 729 15.88 -20.11 -13.70
CA GLN A 729 15.95 -19.91 -12.26
C GLN A 729 15.78 -21.24 -11.47
N ALA A 730 15.93 -22.40 -12.11
CA ALA A 730 15.78 -23.75 -11.53
C ALA A 730 14.33 -24.18 -11.20
N GLY A 731 13.37 -23.75 -12.02
CA GLY A 731 11.98 -24.23 -12.01
C GLY A 731 11.58 -24.91 -13.31
N ALA A 732 10.28 -24.96 -13.57
CA ALA A 732 9.72 -25.59 -14.77
C ALA A 732 9.00 -24.61 -15.72
N PHE A 733 8.72 -23.38 -15.29
CA PHE A 733 8.01 -22.38 -16.11
C PHE A 733 8.90 -21.83 -17.24
N SER A 734 8.31 -21.51 -18.39
CA SER A 734 9.05 -21.04 -19.57
C SER A 734 9.75 -19.70 -19.32
N ASP A 735 11.05 -19.60 -19.65
CA ASP A 735 11.82 -18.34 -19.58
C ASP A 735 11.37 -17.29 -20.60
N ASN A 736 10.58 -17.68 -21.60
CA ASN A 736 10.15 -16.80 -22.69
C ASN A 736 8.71 -16.28 -22.53
N ASP A 737 7.98 -16.68 -21.48
CA ASP A 737 6.57 -16.33 -21.27
C ASP A 737 6.37 -15.36 -20.10
N GLU A 738 6.93 -14.16 -20.22
CA GLU A 738 6.78 -13.11 -19.22
C GLU A 738 5.29 -12.76 -18.98
N THR A 739 4.48 -12.75 -20.04
CA THR A 739 3.06 -12.39 -19.92
C THR A 739 2.30 -13.41 -19.08
N GLY A 740 2.50 -14.71 -19.33
CA GLY A 740 1.89 -15.78 -18.54
C GLY A 740 2.38 -15.80 -17.08
N MET A 741 3.67 -15.52 -16.85
CA MET A 741 4.26 -15.39 -15.51
C MET A 741 3.53 -14.32 -14.68
N PHE A 742 3.41 -13.10 -15.22
CA PHE A 742 2.74 -12.01 -14.52
C PHE A 742 1.23 -12.16 -14.46
N GLU A 743 0.61 -12.88 -15.41
CA GLU A 743 -0.80 -13.27 -15.29
C GLU A 743 -1.00 -14.18 -14.06
N LEU A 744 -0.19 -15.23 -13.90
CA LEU A 744 -0.25 -16.13 -12.74
C LEU A 744 -0.01 -15.40 -11.42
N LEU A 745 1.01 -14.54 -11.35
CA LEU A 745 1.30 -13.75 -10.14
C LEU A 745 0.17 -12.78 -9.78
N THR A 746 -0.43 -12.14 -10.79
CA THR A 746 -1.62 -11.29 -10.60
C THR A 746 -2.79 -12.11 -10.07
N TRP A 747 -2.96 -13.35 -10.50
CA TRP A 747 -3.96 -14.25 -9.94
C TRP A 747 -3.66 -14.68 -8.51
N GLY A 748 -2.41 -14.98 -8.18
CA GLY A 748 -1.96 -15.21 -6.79
C GLY A 748 -2.35 -14.04 -5.87
N GLN A 749 -2.17 -12.80 -6.34
CA GLN A 749 -2.65 -11.59 -5.65
C GLN A 749 -4.17 -11.58 -5.48
N ARG A 750 -4.93 -11.84 -6.56
CA ARG A 750 -6.41 -11.85 -6.55
C ARG A 750 -7.00 -12.90 -5.61
N TRP A 751 -6.38 -14.08 -5.53
CA TRP A 751 -6.74 -15.16 -4.59
C TRP A 751 -6.21 -14.93 -3.18
N GLY A 752 -5.49 -13.83 -2.96
CA GLY A 752 -5.10 -13.37 -1.64
C GLY A 752 -4.00 -14.21 -1.00
N CYS A 753 -3.02 -14.64 -1.81
CA CYS A 753 -1.79 -15.24 -1.29
C CYS A 753 -1.01 -14.20 -0.49
N GLU A 754 -0.56 -14.57 0.70
CA GLU A 754 0.14 -13.70 1.63
C GLU A 754 1.51 -13.25 1.08
N TYR A 755 2.17 -14.11 0.30
CA TYR A 755 3.42 -13.77 -0.39
C TYR A 755 3.37 -14.12 -1.88
N LEU A 756 4.02 -13.30 -2.69
CA LEU A 756 4.27 -13.55 -4.12
C LEU A 756 5.78 -13.57 -4.35
N ASP A 757 6.31 -14.66 -4.89
CA ASP A 757 7.73 -14.77 -5.27
C ASP A 757 7.90 -14.27 -6.72
N VAL A 758 8.58 -13.14 -6.88
CA VAL A 758 8.74 -12.42 -8.14
C VAL A 758 10.22 -12.39 -8.53
N GLU A 759 10.56 -13.00 -9.66
CA GLU A 759 11.96 -13.13 -10.07
C GLU A 759 12.49 -11.81 -10.64
N MET A 760 13.72 -11.45 -10.27
CA MET A 760 14.36 -10.20 -10.69
C MET A 760 14.81 -10.20 -12.16
N CYS A 761 14.72 -11.34 -12.85
CA CYS A 761 15.14 -11.46 -14.25
C CYS A 761 14.12 -10.89 -15.24
N TRP A 762 12.90 -10.63 -14.81
CA TRP A 762 11.84 -10.11 -15.66
C TRP A 762 11.88 -8.58 -15.81
N GLY A 763 11.13 -8.05 -16.77
CA GLY A 763 11.07 -6.63 -17.12
C GLY A 763 10.51 -5.77 -15.99
N SER A 764 11.20 -4.66 -15.72
CA SER A 764 10.86 -3.75 -14.60
C SER A 764 9.43 -3.21 -14.69
N ALA A 765 8.91 -2.92 -15.88
CA ALA A 765 7.56 -2.41 -16.06
C ALA A 765 6.47 -3.41 -15.59
N ALA A 766 6.68 -4.71 -15.81
CA ALA A 766 5.74 -5.74 -15.36
C ALA A 766 5.80 -5.91 -13.83
N ILE A 767 7.01 -5.89 -13.27
CA ILE A 767 7.25 -5.91 -11.81
C ILE A 767 6.58 -4.70 -11.14
N GLU A 768 6.85 -3.49 -11.61
CA GLU A 768 6.28 -2.25 -11.07
C GLU A 768 4.75 -2.27 -11.10
N LYS A 769 4.15 -2.78 -12.18
CA LYS A 769 2.69 -2.93 -12.30
C LYS A 769 2.12 -3.88 -11.25
N LEU A 770 2.75 -5.04 -11.05
CA LEU A 770 2.32 -6.02 -10.04
C LEU A 770 2.48 -5.46 -8.62
N VAL A 771 3.64 -4.86 -8.31
CA VAL A 771 3.94 -4.25 -7.01
C VAL A 771 2.94 -3.15 -6.67
N ALA A 772 2.58 -2.30 -7.64
CA ALA A 772 1.57 -1.26 -7.46
C ALA A 772 0.15 -1.82 -7.16
N GLN A 773 -0.11 -3.08 -7.51
CA GLN A 773 -1.39 -3.77 -7.34
C GLN A 773 -1.37 -4.85 -6.25
N LYS A 774 -0.25 -5.01 -5.52
CA LYS A 774 -0.04 -6.12 -4.57
C LYS A 774 -1.06 -6.18 -3.42
N GLY A 775 -1.72 -5.07 -3.11
CA GLY A 775 -2.71 -5.00 -2.04
C GLY A 775 -2.09 -5.33 -0.68
N SER A 776 -2.53 -6.41 -0.05
CA SER A 776 -1.96 -6.90 1.22
C SER A 776 -0.83 -7.90 1.06
N SER A 777 -0.59 -8.43 -0.15
CA SER A 777 0.47 -9.40 -0.39
C SER A 777 1.85 -8.78 -0.22
N LEU A 778 2.77 -9.55 0.36
CA LEU A 778 4.19 -9.21 0.43
C LEU A 778 4.94 -9.81 -0.76
N ILE A 779 5.90 -9.08 -1.29
CA ILE A 779 6.71 -9.49 -2.44
C ILE A 779 8.02 -10.07 -1.94
N ILE A 780 8.34 -11.28 -2.41
CA ILE A 780 9.67 -11.88 -2.28
C ILE A 780 10.35 -11.69 -3.63
N SER A 781 11.24 -10.70 -3.74
CA SER A 781 12.03 -10.49 -4.96
C SER A 781 13.14 -11.54 -5.02
N SER A 782 13.14 -12.43 -6.01
CA SER A 782 14.04 -13.59 -6.02
C SER A 782 15.04 -13.63 -7.16
N TRP A 783 16.21 -14.18 -6.89
CA TRP A 783 17.23 -14.50 -7.87
C TRP A 783 17.96 -15.78 -7.49
N HIS A 784 18.07 -16.70 -8.43
CA HIS A 784 18.77 -17.98 -8.32
C HIS A 784 19.93 -17.99 -9.32
N ASP A 785 21.15 -18.04 -8.79
CA ASP A 785 22.38 -18.05 -9.57
C ASP A 785 22.78 -19.46 -9.99
N VAL A 786 21.95 -20.08 -10.84
CA VAL A 786 22.17 -21.45 -11.33
C VAL A 786 23.49 -21.55 -12.12
N GLN A 787 23.92 -20.45 -12.74
CA GLN A 787 25.12 -20.37 -13.57
C GLN A 787 26.39 -20.04 -12.77
N LYS A 788 26.29 -19.76 -11.47
CA LYS A 788 27.42 -19.43 -10.57
C LYS A 788 28.20 -18.17 -10.99
N VAL A 789 27.51 -17.16 -11.47
CA VAL A 789 28.12 -15.91 -11.98
C VAL A 789 28.07 -14.75 -10.98
N THR A 790 27.43 -14.93 -9.82
CA THR A 790 27.27 -13.92 -8.77
C THR A 790 27.88 -14.38 -7.43
N PRO A 791 29.21 -14.35 -7.29
CA PRO A 791 29.86 -14.73 -6.04
C PRO A 791 29.51 -13.77 -4.90
N TRP A 792 29.41 -14.31 -3.68
CA TRP A 792 28.96 -13.57 -2.48
C TRP A 792 29.87 -12.44 -2.02
N ASP A 793 31.13 -12.43 -2.43
CA ASP A 793 32.14 -11.40 -2.13
C ASP A 793 32.33 -10.39 -3.29
N GLY A 794 31.49 -10.45 -4.32
CA GLY A 794 31.57 -9.61 -5.50
C GLY A 794 30.58 -8.45 -5.52
N LYS A 795 30.85 -7.42 -6.35
CA LYS A 795 29.90 -6.32 -6.60
C LYS A 795 28.59 -6.76 -7.27
N ALA A 796 28.61 -7.92 -7.94
CA ALA A 796 27.44 -8.44 -8.64
C ALA A 796 26.31 -8.84 -7.68
N ILE A 797 26.63 -9.46 -6.54
CA ILE A 797 25.61 -9.83 -5.56
C ILE A 797 25.02 -8.61 -4.85
N GLU A 798 25.85 -7.57 -4.62
CA GLU A 798 25.38 -6.27 -4.13
C GLU A 798 24.39 -5.65 -5.10
N ALA A 799 24.73 -5.60 -6.39
CA ALA A 799 23.81 -5.11 -7.42
C ALA A 799 22.50 -5.90 -7.48
N LYS A 800 22.52 -7.22 -7.22
CA LYS A 800 21.32 -8.05 -7.14
C LYS A 800 20.48 -7.75 -5.91
N TYR A 801 21.11 -7.51 -4.76
CA TYR A 801 20.39 -7.10 -3.55
C TYR A 801 19.72 -5.73 -3.71
N GLU A 802 20.44 -4.77 -4.28
CA GLU A 802 19.91 -3.44 -4.59
C GLU A 802 18.76 -3.51 -5.61
N LEU A 803 18.92 -4.33 -6.66
CA LEU A 803 17.84 -4.57 -7.64
C LEU A 803 16.60 -5.20 -6.97
N GLY A 804 16.80 -6.08 -5.99
CA GLY A 804 15.73 -6.73 -5.25
C GLY A 804 14.95 -5.82 -4.29
N GLN A 805 15.38 -4.58 -4.04
CA GLN A 805 14.73 -3.71 -3.05
C GLN A 805 13.27 -3.31 -3.39
N PHE A 806 12.75 -3.69 -4.57
CA PHE A 806 11.31 -3.58 -4.85
C PHE A 806 10.46 -4.58 -4.03
N GLY A 807 11.07 -5.66 -3.53
CA GLY A 807 10.43 -6.67 -2.70
C GLY A 807 10.38 -6.27 -1.22
N ASP A 808 9.38 -6.78 -0.50
CA ASP A 808 9.34 -6.69 0.97
C ASP A 808 10.42 -7.60 1.60
N TYR A 809 10.78 -8.68 0.89
CA TYR A 809 11.92 -9.56 1.18
C TYR A 809 12.76 -9.77 -0.07
N VAL A 810 14.08 -9.82 0.11
CA VAL A 810 15.02 -10.19 -0.96
C VAL A 810 15.42 -11.64 -0.80
N LYS A 811 15.33 -12.45 -1.86
CA LYS A 811 15.69 -13.87 -1.87
C LYS A 811 16.81 -14.13 -2.87
N LEU A 812 18.03 -14.32 -2.38
CA LEU A 812 19.21 -14.60 -3.19
C LEU A 812 19.66 -16.03 -2.95
N VAL A 813 19.73 -16.81 -4.02
CA VAL A 813 20.10 -18.22 -3.95
C VAL A 813 21.34 -18.47 -4.81
N GLY A 814 22.46 -18.76 -4.16
CA GLY A 814 23.71 -19.13 -4.80
C GLY A 814 23.88 -20.65 -4.91
N VAL A 815 25.03 -21.09 -5.43
CA VAL A 815 25.45 -22.50 -5.40
C VAL A 815 26.80 -22.57 -4.69
N ALA A 816 26.91 -23.40 -3.64
CA ALA A 816 28.17 -23.59 -2.94
C ALA A 816 28.96 -24.74 -3.58
N GLU A 817 30.24 -24.50 -3.84
CA GLU A 817 31.20 -25.52 -4.26
C GLU A 817 32.02 -26.01 -3.05
N SER A 818 32.16 -25.16 -2.03
CA SER A 818 32.86 -25.46 -0.80
C SER A 818 32.15 -24.88 0.43
N ILE A 819 32.56 -25.31 1.63
CA ILE A 819 32.04 -24.73 2.88
C ILE A 819 32.33 -23.22 2.99
N HIS A 820 33.42 -22.75 2.36
CA HIS A 820 33.87 -21.35 2.43
C HIS A 820 32.88 -20.39 1.76
N ASP A 821 32.13 -20.85 0.76
CA ASP A 821 31.10 -20.04 0.09
C ASP A 821 29.96 -19.65 1.05
N ASN A 822 29.70 -20.46 2.07
CA ASN A 822 28.74 -20.11 3.12
C ASN A 822 29.28 -18.98 4.01
N TYR A 823 30.57 -18.97 4.35
CA TYR A 823 31.13 -17.88 5.15
C TYR A 823 31.08 -16.55 4.41
N LYS A 824 31.32 -16.56 3.10
CA LYS A 824 31.14 -15.37 2.26
C LYS A 824 29.69 -14.89 2.24
N LEU A 825 28.74 -15.82 2.11
CA LEU A 825 27.31 -15.53 2.20
C LEU A 825 26.94 -14.91 3.55
N GLU A 826 27.42 -15.46 4.66
CA GLU A 826 27.12 -14.92 5.99
C GLU A 826 27.73 -13.54 6.21
N ALA A 827 28.96 -13.31 5.73
CA ALA A 827 29.58 -11.99 5.74
C ALA A 827 28.75 -10.97 4.94
N PHE A 828 28.24 -11.37 3.78
CA PHE A 828 27.32 -10.56 2.99
C PHE A 828 26.02 -10.28 3.75
N ARG A 829 25.40 -11.29 4.36
CA ARG A 829 24.12 -11.18 5.09
C ARG A 829 24.20 -10.26 6.30
N ALA A 830 25.34 -10.21 7.00
CA ALA A 830 25.50 -9.51 8.28
C ALA A 830 25.07 -8.03 8.28
N SER A 831 25.11 -7.37 7.11
CA SER A 831 24.73 -5.95 6.95
C SER A 831 23.36 -5.73 6.30
N LYS A 832 22.62 -6.79 5.98
CA LYS A 832 21.40 -6.74 5.16
C LYS A 832 20.16 -7.00 5.99
N GLN A 833 19.05 -6.39 5.60
CA GLN A 833 17.74 -6.59 6.23
C GLN A 833 16.82 -7.39 5.30
N ASN A 834 15.86 -8.13 5.89
CA ASN A 834 14.82 -8.91 5.20
C ASN A 834 15.36 -9.80 4.06
N LEU A 835 16.54 -10.38 4.27
CA LEU A 835 17.25 -11.17 3.28
C LEU A 835 17.11 -12.67 3.55
N ILE A 836 16.55 -13.39 2.59
CA ILE A 836 16.63 -14.84 2.46
C ILE A 836 17.85 -15.13 1.59
N ALA A 837 18.97 -15.52 2.19
CA ALA A 837 20.18 -15.84 1.44
C ALA A 837 20.58 -17.29 1.69
N ILE A 838 20.67 -18.12 0.66
CA ILE A 838 21.04 -19.53 0.84
C ILE A 838 21.89 -20.02 -0.34
N ASN A 839 22.65 -21.07 -0.11
CA ASN A 839 23.35 -21.83 -1.13
C ASN A 839 22.65 -23.16 -1.42
N MET A 840 22.58 -23.50 -2.69
CA MET A 840 22.21 -24.84 -3.18
C MET A 840 23.40 -25.81 -3.06
N GLY A 841 23.07 -27.10 -3.12
CA GLY A 841 24.05 -28.20 -3.06
C GLY A 841 24.37 -28.65 -1.64
N ALA A 842 25.02 -29.80 -1.51
CA ALA A 842 25.38 -30.37 -0.21
C ALA A 842 26.32 -29.44 0.59
N ALA A 843 27.32 -28.84 -0.09
CA ALA A 843 28.21 -27.86 0.52
C ALA A 843 27.47 -26.62 1.04
N GLY A 844 26.29 -26.30 0.49
CA GLY A 844 25.47 -25.15 0.86
C GLY A 844 24.60 -25.34 2.09
N GLN A 845 24.51 -26.55 2.65
CA GLN A 845 23.60 -26.87 3.77
C GLN A 845 23.78 -25.96 4.98
N LEU A 846 25.02 -25.55 5.30
CA LEU A 846 25.30 -24.65 6.42
C LEU A 846 24.57 -23.31 6.28
N SER A 847 24.54 -22.71 5.08
CA SER A 847 23.82 -21.44 4.85
C SER A 847 22.33 -21.53 5.18
N ARG A 848 21.69 -22.70 4.98
CA ARG A 848 20.28 -22.93 5.32
C ARG A 848 20.05 -23.01 6.83
N VAL A 849 21.00 -23.61 7.54
CA VAL A 849 20.98 -23.68 9.01
C VAL A 849 21.13 -22.28 9.62
N LEU A 850 22.02 -21.47 9.06
CA LEU A 850 22.31 -20.12 9.53
C LEU A 850 21.27 -19.07 9.11
N ASN A 851 20.53 -19.30 8.02
CA ASN A 851 19.47 -18.38 7.58
C ASN A 851 18.32 -18.35 8.58
N GLU A 852 17.98 -17.17 9.09
CA GLU A 852 16.89 -16.97 10.08
C GLU A 852 15.60 -16.42 9.46
N CYS A 853 15.65 -15.90 8.24
CA CYS A 853 14.50 -15.29 7.58
C CYS A 853 13.90 -16.23 6.53
N LEU A 854 12.70 -16.77 6.78
CA LEU A 854 11.92 -17.57 5.83
C LEU A 854 12.77 -18.62 5.09
N THR A 855 13.46 -19.49 5.84
CA THR A 855 14.28 -20.55 5.24
C THR A 855 13.41 -21.58 4.52
N PRO A 856 13.62 -21.84 3.21
CA PRO A 856 12.92 -22.91 2.51
C PRO A 856 13.38 -24.29 3.02
N ILE A 857 12.43 -25.08 3.50
CA ILE A 857 12.62 -26.43 4.04
C ILE A 857 11.89 -27.48 3.21
N THR A 858 12.30 -28.73 3.37
CA THR A 858 11.63 -29.91 2.81
C THR A 858 11.00 -30.75 3.93
N HIS A 859 10.22 -31.77 3.57
CA HIS A 859 9.66 -32.72 4.52
C HIS A 859 9.82 -34.15 3.98
N PRO A 860 10.13 -35.17 4.80
CA PRO A 860 10.30 -36.55 4.34
C PRO A 860 9.07 -37.15 3.64
N ALA A 861 7.87 -36.65 3.97
CA ALA A 861 6.63 -37.10 3.33
C ALA A 861 6.37 -36.46 1.95
N LEU A 862 7.20 -35.52 1.50
CA LEU A 862 7.13 -34.97 0.14
C LEU A 862 7.75 -35.94 -0.87
N PRO A 863 7.22 -35.99 -2.12
CA PRO A 863 7.71 -36.90 -3.14
C PRO A 863 9.16 -36.59 -3.57
N SER A 864 9.57 -35.33 -3.47
CA SER A 864 10.91 -34.88 -3.79
C SER A 864 11.25 -33.59 -3.06
N LYS A 865 12.55 -33.27 -2.95
CA LYS A 865 13.02 -31.97 -2.47
C LYS A 865 12.88 -30.94 -3.58
N ALA A 866 12.49 -29.71 -3.25
CA ALA A 866 12.33 -28.64 -4.24
C ALA A 866 13.67 -28.14 -4.81
N ALA A 867 14.75 -28.27 -4.03
CA ALA A 867 16.10 -27.93 -4.46
C ALA A 867 17.17 -28.87 -3.84
N PRO A 868 18.32 -29.08 -4.52
CA PRO A 868 19.45 -29.83 -3.97
C PRO A 868 19.99 -29.22 -2.67
N GLY A 869 20.29 -30.07 -1.68
CA GLY A 869 20.81 -29.64 -0.37
C GLY A 869 19.75 -29.10 0.60
N GLN A 870 18.46 -29.15 0.27
CA GLN A 870 17.40 -28.73 1.18
C GLN A 870 17.31 -29.67 2.41
N LEU A 871 17.11 -29.05 3.58
CA LEU A 871 16.98 -29.71 4.87
C LEU A 871 15.54 -29.58 5.38
N SER A 872 15.11 -30.54 6.20
CA SER A 872 13.87 -30.45 6.96
C SER A 872 14.03 -29.55 8.19
N LEU A 873 12.91 -29.10 8.75
CA LEU A 873 12.91 -28.31 9.99
C LEU A 873 13.64 -29.04 11.13
N LYS A 874 13.38 -30.34 11.28
CA LYS A 874 14.01 -31.20 12.29
C LYS A 874 15.53 -31.26 12.12
N GLU A 875 16.03 -31.38 10.89
CA GLU A 875 17.47 -31.38 10.61
C GLU A 875 18.10 -30.01 10.89
N ILE A 876 17.42 -28.91 10.53
CA ILE A 876 17.90 -27.55 10.82
C ILE A 876 17.99 -27.32 12.33
N ASN A 877 16.93 -27.61 13.08
CA ASN A 877 16.91 -27.38 14.53
C ASN A 877 17.95 -28.23 15.26
N LYS A 878 18.10 -29.51 14.90
CA LYS A 878 19.18 -30.36 15.44
C LYS A 878 20.56 -29.79 15.13
N THR A 879 20.78 -29.30 13.92
CA THR A 879 22.08 -28.74 13.54
C THR A 879 22.33 -27.43 14.29
N ARG A 880 21.35 -26.53 14.38
CA ARG A 880 21.43 -25.30 15.19
C ARG A 880 21.76 -25.61 16.64
N HIS A 881 21.19 -26.66 17.20
CA HIS A 881 21.53 -27.11 18.54
C HIS A 881 23.00 -27.55 18.63
N LEU A 882 23.46 -28.42 17.72
CA LEU A 882 24.83 -28.93 17.70
C LEU A 882 25.89 -27.82 17.58
N ILE A 883 25.57 -26.71 16.89
CA ILE A 883 26.48 -25.58 16.72
C ILE A 883 26.24 -24.43 17.71
N GLY A 884 25.34 -24.61 18.69
CA GLY A 884 25.12 -23.65 19.77
C GLY A 884 24.17 -22.49 19.45
N LEU A 885 23.55 -22.46 18.28
CA LEU A 885 22.54 -21.43 17.91
C LEU A 885 21.15 -21.69 18.51
N LEU A 886 20.87 -22.92 18.94
CA LEU A 886 19.63 -23.30 19.62
C LEU A 886 19.96 -24.01 20.95
N PRO A 887 20.22 -23.27 22.04
CA PRO A 887 20.53 -23.87 23.33
C PRO A 887 19.32 -24.64 23.89
N ALA A 888 19.61 -25.72 24.63
CA ALA A 888 18.57 -26.47 25.34
C ALA A 888 17.94 -25.60 26.43
N GLN A 889 16.63 -25.74 26.61
CA GLN A 889 15.87 -25.03 27.63
C GLN A 889 15.03 -26.01 28.44
N SER A 890 14.80 -25.66 29.70
CA SER A 890 13.99 -26.40 30.65
C SER A 890 12.58 -25.83 30.69
N TYR A 891 11.59 -26.70 30.54
CA TYR A 891 10.17 -26.40 30.67
C TYR A 891 9.54 -27.25 31.77
N TRP A 892 8.55 -26.70 32.47
CA TRP A 892 7.99 -27.34 33.67
C TRP A 892 6.47 -27.28 33.74
N LEU A 893 5.84 -28.31 34.30
CA LEU A 893 4.49 -28.20 34.86
C LEU A 893 4.59 -27.96 36.36
N ILE A 894 3.99 -26.86 36.83
CA ILE A 894 4.02 -26.42 38.22
C ILE A 894 2.62 -26.59 38.83
N GLY A 895 2.51 -27.35 39.91
CA GLY A 895 1.23 -27.64 40.57
C GLY A 895 1.27 -28.87 41.45
N THR A 896 0.13 -29.25 42.01
CA THR A 896 -0.07 -30.54 42.69
C THR A 896 -1.57 -30.85 42.84
N PRO A 897 -2.00 -32.12 42.68
CA PRO A 897 -1.23 -33.27 42.21
C PRO A 897 -1.01 -33.27 40.69
N ILE A 898 0.21 -33.58 40.22
CA ILE A 898 0.55 -33.52 38.77
C ILE A 898 1.23 -34.77 38.20
N GLN A 899 1.45 -35.82 39.00
CA GLN A 899 2.14 -37.05 38.58
C GLN A 899 1.48 -37.77 37.39
N HIS A 900 0.17 -37.63 37.24
CA HIS A 900 -0.60 -38.22 36.14
C HIS A 900 -0.85 -37.24 34.99
N SER A 901 -0.22 -36.06 34.99
CA SER A 901 -0.41 -35.09 33.92
C SER A 901 0.22 -35.57 32.62
N MET A 902 -0.49 -35.34 31.51
CA MET A 902 0.00 -35.64 30.16
C MET A 902 0.86 -34.53 29.57
N SER A 903 0.99 -33.36 30.23
CA SER A 903 1.79 -32.23 29.72
C SER A 903 3.25 -32.61 29.38
N PRO A 904 3.96 -33.43 30.18
CA PRO A 904 5.30 -33.87 29.80
C PRO A 904 5.33 -34.74 28.54
N THR A 905 4.37 -35.64 28.36
CA THR A 905 4.28 -36.42 27.11
C THR A 905 4.04 -35.49 25.94
N LEU A 906 3.04 -34.61 26.05
CA LEU A 906 2.65 -33.66 25.00
C LEU A 906 3.83 -32.81 24.52
N HIS A 907 4.50 -32.12 25.45
CA HIS A 907 5.54 -31.14 25.11
C HIS A 907 6.83 -31.81 24.63
N ASN A 908 7.24 -32.93 25.25
CA ASN A 908 8.43 -33.66 24.80
C ASN A 908 8.22 -34.28 23.42
N THR A 909 7.03 -34.82 23.12
CA THR A 909 6.70 -35.30 21.77
C THR A 909 6.79 -34.18 20.74
N GLY A 910 6.27 -32.98 21.06
CA GLY A 910 6.41 -31.80 20.20
C GLY A 910 7.87 -31.41 19.98
N PHE A 911 8.69 -31.34 21.05
CA PHE A 911 10.11 -31.01 20.95
C PHE A 911 10.87 -32.01 20.07
N GLU A 912 10.65 -33.32 20.29
CA GLU A 912 11.31 -34.37 19.53
C GLU A 912 10.89 -34.37 18.04
N THR A 913 9.60 -34.14 17.78
CA THR A 913 9.07 -34.10 16.41
C THR A 913 9.71 -32.97 15.61
N LEU A 914 9.82 -31.78 16.20
CA LEU A 914 10.43 -30.62 15.55
C LEU A 914 11.97 -30.56 15.66
N GLY A 915 12.59 -31.53 16.33
CA GLY A 915 14.05 -31.57 16.54
C GLY A 915 14.58 -30.47 17.47
N LEU A 916 13.72 -29.97 18.35
CA LEU A 916 14.08 -28.98 19.37
C LEU A 916 14.77 -29.68 20.55
N PRO A 917 15.81 -29.08 21.15
CA PRO A 917 16.62 -29.70 22.19
C PRO A 917 16.05 -29.54 23.61
N HIS A 918 14.82 -29.03 23.73
CA HIS A 918 14.21 -28.70 25.01
C HIS A 918 13.72 -29.95 25.75
N ARG A 919 13.48 -29.80 27.05
CA ARG A 919 12.90 -30.85 27.89
C ARG A 919 11.76 -30.30 28.74
N TYR A 920 10.70 -31.09 28.87
CA TYR A 920 9.57 -30.79 29.72
C TYR A 920 9.50 -31.75 30.91
N GLY A 921 9.50 -31.19 32.13
CA GLY A 921 9.46 -31.95 33.38
C GLY A 921 8.26 -31.61 34.27
N LEU A 922 8.10 -32.38 35.35
CA LEU A 922 7.15 -32.11 36.42
C LEU A 922 7.88 -31.42 37.58
N LEU A 923 7.30 -30.34 38.10
CA LEU A 923 7.76 -29.65 39.30
C LEU A 923 6.62 -29.63 40.32
N GLU A 924 6.44 -30.75 41.00
CA GLU A 924 5.36 -30.90 41.96
C GLU A 924 5.67 -30.14 43.25
N CYS A 925 4.77 -29.23 43.63
CA CYS A 925 4.94 -28.41 44.82
C CYS A 925 3.58 -28.00 45.43
N HIS A 926 3.48 -28.02 46.76
CA HIS A 926 2.30 -27.55 47.48
C HIS A 926 2.27 -26.03 47.68
N MET A 927 3.44 -25.38 47.61
CA MET A 927 3.61 -23.93 47.73
C MET A 927 4.51 -23.44 46.59
N VAL A 928 4.13 -22.33 45.95
CA VAL A 928 4.78 -21.83 44.73
C VAL A 928 6.18 -21.24 44.99
N GLU A 929 6.50 -20.86 46.25
CA GLU A 929 7.86 -20.43 46.64
C GLU A 929 8.92 -21.50 46.29
N TYR A 930 8.56 -22.79 46.38
CA TYR A 930 9.49 -23.88 46.05
C TYR A 930 9.76 -24.02 44.55
N ALA A 931 8.97 -23.36 43.70
CA ALA A 931 9.20 -23.29 42.27
C ALA A 931 10.04 -22.07 41.84
N GLU A 932 10.35 -21.16 42.77
CA GLU A 932 11.06 -19.91 42.48
C GLU A 932 12.44 -20.17 41.85
N ASP A 933 13.21 -21.12 42.39
CA ASP A 933 14.55 -21.45 41.86
C ASP A 933 14.49 -22.00 40.43
N ALA A 934 13.48 -22.81 40.14
CA ALA A 934 13.28 -23.41 38.82
C ALA A 934 12.75 -22.40 37.77
N ILE A 935 12.07 -21.33 38.19
CA ILE A 935 11.55 -20.28 37.30
C ILE A 935 12.54 -19.11 37.17
N LEU A 936 12.99 -18.54 38.28
CA LEU A 936 13.71 -17.27 38.31
C LEU A 936 15.23 -17.42 38.27
N LYS A 937 15.79 -18.52 38.79
CA LYS A 937 17.25 -18.70 38.92
C LYS A 937 17.87 -19.58 37.84
N ASP A 938 17.09 -20.39 37.13
CA ASP A 938 17.61 -21.18 36.01
C ASP A 938 17.83 -20.29 34.76
N PRO A 939 19.09 -20.10 34.30
CA PRO A 939 19.37 -19.36 33.08
C PRO A 939 18.80 -20.04 31.83
N HIS A 940 18.49 -21.34 31.90
CA HIS A 940 17.93 -22.15 30.80
C HIS A 940 16.41 -22.30 30.87
N PHE A 941 15.72 -21.66 31.82
CA PHE A 941 14.26 -21.73 31.89
C PHE A 941 13.61 -21.17 30.61
N GLY A 942 12.88 -22.01 29.89
CA GLY A 942 12.17 -21.61 28.66
C GLY A 942 10.73 -21.17 28.92
N GLY A 943 10.06 -21.79 29.89
CA GLY A 943 8.66 -21.53 30.21
C GLY A 943 8.07 -22.60 31.14
N ALA A 944 6.83 -22.39 31.56
CA ALA A 944 6.12 -23.38 32.38
C ALA A 944 4.60 -23.32 32.21
N SER A 945 3.94 -24.47 32.26
CA SER A 945 2.51 -24.52 32.53
C SER A 945 2.27 -24.45 34.03
N VAL A 946 1.22 -23.77 34.44
CA VAL A 946 0.82 -23.64 35.84
C VAL A 946 -0.59 -24.19 36.00
N THR A 947 -0.74 -25.13 36.93
CA THR A 947 -2.03 -25.73 37.28
C THR A 947 -2.33 -25.55 38.76
N ILE A 948 -3.45 -26.13 39.22
CA ILE A 948 -3.91 -26.07 40.61
C ILE A 948 -2.76 -26.47 41.56
N PRO A 949 -2.59 -25.78 42.71
CA PRO A 949 -3.33 -24.60 43.18
C PRO A 949 -2.71 -23.25 42.78
N HIS A 950 -1.73 -23.22 41.88
CA HIS A 950 -0.79 -22.09 41.75
C HIS A 950 -1.14 -21.03 40.70
N LYS A 951 -2.23 -21.20 39.94
CA LYS A 951 -2.58 -20.29 38.84
C LYS A 951 -2.70 -18.80 39.26
N VAL A 952 -3.08 -18.53 40.51
CA VAL A 952 -3.17 -17.16 41.05
C VAL A 952 -1.87 -16.77 41.77
N SER A 953 -1.35 -17.67 42.63
CA SER A 953 -0.20 -17.37 43.48
C SER A 953 1.09 -17.16 42.69
N VAL A 954 1.20 -17.70 41.47
CA VAL A 954 2.38 -17.54 40.62
C VAL A 954 2.55 -16.12 40.08
N MET A 955 1.47 -15.34 39.99
CA MET A 955 1.46 -14.01 39.37
C MET A 955 2.44 -13.04 40.05
N LYS A 956 2.68 -13.19 41.37
CA LYS A 956 3.58 -12.33 42.15
C LYS A 956 5.06 -12.45 41.78
N TYR A 957 5.45 -13.53 41.08
CA TYR A 957 6.83 -13.78 40.67
C TYR A 957 7.11 -13.36 39.22
N LEU A 958 6.10 -12.93 38.48
CA LEU A 958 6.22 -12.59 37.07
C LEU A 958 6.49 -11.09 36.92
N ASN A 959 7.32 -10.70 35.96
CA ASN A 959 7.56 -9.29 35.67
C ASN A 959 6.34 -8.64 35.02
N GLU A 960 5.65 -9.40 34.17
CA GLU A 960 4.46 -8.95 33.48
C GLU A 960 3.39 -10.03 33.51
N VAL A 961 2.14 -9.60 33.52
CA VAL A 961 0.97 -10.45 33.25
C VAL A 961 0.23 -9.80 32.10
N THR A 962 -0.13 -10.59 31.09
CA THR A 962 -0.87 -10.12 29.92
C THR A 962 -2.25 -9.60 30.33
N GLU A 963 -2.85 -8.76 29.49
CA GLU A 963 -4.16 -8.19 29.80
C GLU A 963 -5.23 -9.28 29.97
N ASN A 964 -5.15 -10.34 29.17
CA ASN A 964 -6.09 -11.45 29.27
C ASN A 964 -5.96 -12.19 30.61
N ALA A 965 -4.73 -12.54 31.01
CA ALA A 965 -4.49 -13.17 32.29
C ALA A 965 -4.83 -12.27 33.50
N LYS A 966 -4.64 -10.94 33.37
CA LYS A 966 -5.09 -9.97 34.38
C LYS A 966 -6.61 -9.94 34.50
N MET A 967 -7.33 -9.88 33.37
CA MET A 967 -8.79 -9.89 33.34
C MET A 967 -9.35 -11.19 33.93
N ILE A 968 -8.73 -12.34 33.63
CA ILE A 968 -9.14 -13.65 34.16
C ILE A 968 -8.76 -13.81 35.64
N GLY A 969 -7.74 -13.08 36.12
CA GLY A 969 -7.22 -13.19 37.48
C GLY A 969 -6.44 -14.49 37.74
N ALA A 970 -5.92 -15.13 36.69
CA ALA A 970 -5.16 -16.37 36.78
C ALA A 970 -4.17 -16.51 35.61
N VAL A 971 -3.01 -17.11 35.86
CA VAL A 971 -1.98 -17.46 34.87
C VAL A 971 -1.88 -18.98 34.79
N ASN A 972 -1.97 -19.53 33.58
CA ASN A 972 -1.74 -20.97 33.33
C ASN A 972 -0.45 -21.21 32.51
N THR A 973 0.17 -20.16 31.98
CA THR A 973 1.31 -20.23 31.07
C THR A 973 2.31 -19.14 31.41
N ILE A 974 3.56 -19.53 31.62
CA ILE A 974 4.71 -18.65 31.81
C ILE A 974 5.62 -18.81 30.60
N PHE A 975 6.08 -17.69 30.05
CA PHE A 975 7.11 -17.68 29.01
C PHE A 975 8.10 -16.55 29.25
N VAL A 976 9.29 -16.68 28.66
CA VAL A 976 10.36 -15.69 28.78
C VAL A 976 10.40 -14.83 27.53
N ARG A 977 10.41 -13.51 27.71
CA ARG A 977 10.67 -12.53 26.65
C ARG A 977 12.01 -11.85 26.90
N GLU A 978 12.89 -11.84 25.90
CA GLU A 978 14.10 -11.03 25.97
C GLU A 978 13.78 -9.57 25.63
N THR A 979 14.31 -8.65 26.43
CA THR A 979 14.24 -7.20 26.18
C THR A 979 15.64 -6.60 26.23
N LEU A 980 15.86 -5.53 25.47
CA LEU A 980 17.11 -4.77 25.52
C LEU A 980 16.91 -3.60 26.48
N GLU A 981 17.65 -3.59 27.59
CA GLU A 981 17.69 -2.50 28.55
C GLU A 981 19.15 -2.05 28.67
N ASN A 982 19.46 -0.80 28.30
CA ASN A 982 20.83 -0.26 28.26
C ASN A 982 21.83 -1.06 27.39
N GLY A 983 21.35 -1.79 26.38
CA GLY A 983 22.19 -2.63 25.52
C GLY A 983 22.47 -4.04 26.07
N GLU A 984 22.01 -4.35 27.28
CA GLU A 984 22.07 -5.70 27.86
C GLU A 984 20.76 -6.45 27.65
N LYS A 985 20.85 -7.75 27.37
CA LYS A 985 19.69 -8.64 27.26
C LYS A 985 19.15 -8.97 28.65
N LYS A 986 17.94 -8.50 28.94
CA LYS A 986 17.21 -8.81 30.17
C LYS A 986 16.05 -9.76 29.89
N ARG A 987 15.98 -10.83 30.66
CA ARG A 987 14.87 -11.81 30.63
C ARG A 987 13.68 -11.24 31.41
N VAL A 988 12.51 -11.21 30.77
CA VAL A 988 11.24 -10.78 31.33
C VAL A 988 10.31 -11.98 31.36
N PHE A 989 9.90 -12.39 32.57
CA PHE A 989 8.96 -13.49 32.77
C PHE A 989 7.53 -12.96 32.64
N VAL A 990 6.79 -13.50 31.68
CA VAL A 990 5.44 -13.04 31.33
C VAL A 990 4.42 -14.14 31.61
N GLY A 991 3.36 -13.81 32.33
CA GLY A 991 2.21 -14.67 32.58
C GLY A 991 1.08 -14.45 31.60
N GLU A 992 0.59 -15.52 30.99
CA GLU A 992 -0.59 -15.55 30.12
C GLU A 992 -1.57 -16.62 30.62
N ASN A 993 -2.81 -16.50 30.18
CA ASN A 993 -3.84 -17.48 30.39
C ASN A 993 -4.34 -17.92 29.02
N THR A 994 -4.15 -19.19 28.68
CA THR A 994 -4.60 -19.74 27.40
C THR A 994 -5.97 -20.43 27.48
N ASP A 995 -6.58 -20.51 28.67
CA ASP A 995 -7.85 -21.23 28.87
C ASP A 995 -9.04 -20.51 28.17
N TYR A 996 -8.93 -19.19 27.91
CA TYR A 996 -10.05 -18.35 27.46
C TYR A 996 -10.20 -18.19 25.94
N MET A 997 -9.24 -18.62 25.12
CA MET A 997 -9.10 -18.25 23.69
C MET A 997 -10.21 -18.78 22.75
N GLY A 998 -11.42 -19.09 23.25
CA GLY A 998 -12.55 -19.63 22.48
C GLY A 998 -13.97 -19.24 22.91
N ILE A 999 -14.21 -18.10 23.60
CA ILE A 999 -15.54 -17.79 24.17
C ILE A 999 -16.02 -16.35 23.86
N GLU A 1000 -17.26 -16.16 23.33
CA GLU A 1000 -17.82 -14.84 22.92
C GLU A 1000 -19.00 -14.30 23.78
N LYS A 1001 -19.94 -15.14 24.26
CA LYS A 1001 -21.04 -14.73 25.17
C LYS A 1001 -21.32 -15.83 26.20
N ILE A 1002 -21.45 -15.46 27.47
CA ILE A 1002 -21.39 -16.44 28.58
C ILE A 1002 -22.63 -16.33 29.47
N TYR A 1003 -23.38 -17.43 29.57
CA TYR A 1003 -24.30 -17.66 30.68
C TYR A 1003 -23.54 -18.35 31.80
N LEU A 1004 -23.55 -17.78 33.00
CA LEU A 1004 -22.78 -18.27 34.13
C LEU A 1004 -23.71 -18.80 35.22
N TRP A 1005 -23.57 -20.08 35.55
CA TRP A 1005 -24.22 -20.69 36.70
C TRP A 1005 -23.18 -21.20 37.71
N ASN A 1006 -23.48 -21.06 39.00
CA ASN A 1006 -22.68 -21.61 40.09
C ASN A 1006 -23.62 -22.09 41.21
N ARG A 1007 -23.16 -23.01 42.07
CA ARG A 1007 -23.97 -23.57 43.17
C ARG A 1007 -24.53 -22.50 44.12
N THR A 1008 -23.88 -21.34 44.20
CA THR A 1008 -24.32 -20.18 44.98
C THR A 1008 -24.26 -18.93 44.12
N SER A 1009 -25.36 -18.17 44.04
CA SER A 1009 -25.46 -16.95 43.23
C SER A 1009 -24.39 -15.91 43.59
N ALA A 1010 -24.03 -15.79 44.88
CA ALA A 1010 -22.97 -14.90 45.34
C ALA A 1010 -21.62 -15.15 44.61
N LYS A 1011 -21.21 -16.40 44.46
CA LYS A 1011 -19.98 -16.76 43.73
C LYS A 1011 -20.08 -16.50 42.23
N ALA A 1012 -21.28 -16.63 41.66
CA ALA A 1012 -21.51 -16.33 40.24
C ALA A 1012 -21.42 -14.82 39.98
N TYR A 1013 -22.01 -14.00 40.85
CA TYR A 1013 -21.90 -12.54 40.80
C TYR A 1013 -20.47 -12.04 41.09
N ASP A 1014 -19.75 -12.66 42.04
CA ASP A 1014 -18.33 -12.35 42.29
C ASP A 1014 -17.48 -12.62 41.03
N LEU A 1015 -17.74 -13.74 40.35
CA LEU A 1015 -17.04 -14.09 39.11
C LEU A 1015 -17.44 -13.14 37.98
N GLN A 1016 -18.74 -12.83 37.80
CA GLN A 1016 -19.22 -11.86 36.82
C GLN A 1016 -18.56 -10.49 36.99
N LYS A 1017 -18.47 -10.01 38.24
CA LYS A 1017 -17.86 -8.73 38.60
C LYS A 1017 -16.38 -8.66 38.24
N ALA A 1018 -15.66 -9.80 38.27
CA ALA A 1018 -14.27 -9.86 37.81
C ALA A 1018 -14.11 -9.56 36.30
N PHE A 1019 -15.18 -9.67 35.51
CA PHE A 1019 -15.20 -9.44 34.06
C PHE A 1019 -16.07 -8.25 33.61
N GLU A 1020 -16.48 -7.39 34.55
CA GLU A 1020 -17.37 -6.26 34.30
C GLU A 1020 -16.76 -5.27 33.28
N GLY A 1021 -17.46 -5.05 32.16
CA GLY A 1021 -17.01 -4.15 31.08
C GLY A 1021 -16.15 -4.79 29.98
N SER A 1022 -15.83 -6.09 30.08
CA SER A 1022 -14.98 -6.80 29.10
C SER A 1022 -15.73 -7.83 28.25
N ILE A 1023 -16.65 -8.60 28.86
CA ILE A 1023 -17.45 -9.65 28.21
C ILE A 1023 -18.89 -9.55 28.75
N ASP A 1024 -19.88 -9.78 27.88
CA ASP A 1024 -21.30 -9.84 28.26
C ASP A 1024 -21.61 -11.16 28.98
N ILE A 1025 -21.43 -11.18 30.32
CA ILE A 1025 -21.73 -12.32 31.19
C ILE A 1025 -23.11 -12.14 31.83
N HIS A 1026 -24.01 -13.10 31.59
CA HIS A 1026 -25.33 -13.16 32.22
C HIS A 1026 -25.32 -14.24 33.31
N VAL A 1027 -25.40 -13.83 34.57
CA VAL A 1027 -25.56 -14.78 35.69
C VAL A 1027 -26.98 -15.34 35.65
N ILE A 1028 -27.09 -16.67 35.64
CA ILE A 1028 -28.36 -17.37 35.85
C ILE A 1028 -28.37 -17.90 37.29
N GLU A 1029 -29.40 -17.54 38.04
CA GLU A 1029 -29.56 -17.93 39.45
C GLU A 1029 -30.09 -19.36 39.57
N SER A 1030 -30.73 -19.87 38.51
CA SER A 1030 -31.22 -21.24 38.42
C SER A 1030 -30.98 -21.85 37.03
N LEU A 1031 -30.66 -23.15 36.99
CA LEU A 1031 -30.61 -23.92 35.75
C LEU A 1031 -31.99 -24.09 35.09
N GLU A 1032 -33.07 -23.78 35.81
CA GLU A 1032 -34.46 -23.79 35.30
C GLU A 1032 -34.80 -22.55 34.47
N GLU A 1033 -33.94 -21.54 34.44
CA GLU A 1033 -34.15 -20.37 33.60
C GLU A 1033 -34.15 -20.74 32.12
N LYS A 1034 -35.04 -20.11 31.35
CA LYS A 1034 -35.21 -20.37 29.92
C LYS A 1034 -34.09 -19.73 29.12
N ILE A 1035 -32.96 -20.40 29.08
CA ILE A 1035 -31.84 -20.12 28.18
C ILE A 1035 -31.70 -21.23 27.16
N ASN A 1036 -31.16 -20.91 25.99
CA ASN A 1036 -30.92 -21.88 24.92
C ASN A 1036 -29.45 -21.83 24.49
N PRO A 1037 -28.52 -22.40 25.27
CA PRO A 1037 -27.10 -22.35 24.95
C PRO A 1037 -26.81 -23.19 23.70
N GLY A 1038 -25.93 -22.69 22.82
CA GLY A 1038 -25.38 -23.51 21.72
C GLY A 1038 -24.14 -24.32 22.13
N VAL A 1039 -23.47 -23.88 23.21
CA VAL A 1039 -22.28 -24.53 23.80
C VAL A 1039 -22.43 -24.52 25.32
N ILE A 1040 -22.12 -25.63 25.97
CA ILE A 1040 -22.08 -25.77 27.42
C ILE A 1040 -20.65 -26.15 27.83
N ILE A 1041 -20.02 -25.38 28.72
CA ILE A 1041 -18.70 -25.69 29.27
C ILE A 1041 -18.85 -26.01 30.76
N SER A 1042 -18.58 -27.25 31.14
CA SER A 1042 -18.55 -27.69 32.53
C SER A 1042 -17.16 -27.56 33.10
N THR A 1043 -17.05 -26.84 34.21
CA THR A 1043 -15.84 -26.75 35.04
C THR A 1043 -16.00 -27.44 36.39
N VAL A 1044 -17.12 -28.15 36.61
CA VAL A 1044 -17.37 -28.86 37.85
C VAL A 1044 -16.59 -30.17 37.89
N PRO A 1045 -16.16 -30.64 39.07
CA PRO A 1045 -15.56 -31.96 39.20
C PRO A 1045 -16.47 -33.07 38.66
N ALA A 1046 -15.91 -34.11 38.04
CA ALA A 1046 -16.69 -35.20 37.43
C ALA A 1046 -17.52 -36.01 38.44
N ASP A 1047 -17.17 -35.96 39.73
CA ASP A 1047 -17.87 -36.60 40.85
C ASP A 1047 -18.95 -35.71 41.49
N SER A 1048 -19.16 -34.49 40.98
CA SER A 1048 -20.16 -33.53 41.51
C SER A 1048 -21.61 -34.02 41.44
N GLY A 1049 -21.92 -34.96 40.56
CA GLY A 1049 -23.25 -35.56 40.42
C GLY A 1049 -24.33 -34.64 39.85
N ILE A 1050 -23.93 -33.51 39.25
CA ILE A 1050 -24.85 -32.53 38.64
C ILE A 1050 -25.46 -33.09 37.35
N GLU A 1051 -26.79 -32.95 37.22
CA GLU A 1051 -27.54 -33.21 35.98
C GLU A 1051 -28.13 -31.90 35.47
N LEU A 1052 -28.04 -31.67 34.16
CA LEU A 1052 -28.63 -30.49 33.53
C LEU A 1052 -30.10 -30.74 33.17
N PRO A 1053 -31.01 -29.76 33.39
CA PRO A 1053 -32.39 -29.84 32.93
C PRO A 1053 -32.53 -30.04 31.42
N GLU A 1054 -33.60 -30.73 30.99
CA GLU A 1054 -33.78 -31.13 29.59
C GLU A 1054 -33.88 -29.96 28.60
N HIS A 1055 -34.44 -28.82 29.02
CA HIS A 1055 -34.63 -27.66 28.14
C HIS A 1055 -33.32 -26.99 27.73
N LEU A 1056 -32.25 -27.18 28.49
CA LEU A 1056 -30.91 -26.66 28.14
C LEU A 1056 -30.32 -27.37 26.92
N PHE A 1057 -30.85 -28.54 26.56
CA PHE A 1057 -30.40 -29.33 25.41
C PHE A 1057 -31.17 -29.04 24.10
N GLY A 1058 -31.77 -27.85 23.94
CA GLY A 1058 -32.81 -27.55 22.93
C GLY A 1058 -32.39 -27.04 21.53
N GLY A 1059 -33.14 -27.49 20.51
CA GLY A 1059 -33.35 -26.85 19.19
C GLY A 1059 -32.36 -27.18 18.06
N ILE A 1060 -31.06 -27.22 18.36
CA ILE A 1060 -29.98 -27.55 17.41
C ILE A 1060 -28.98 -28.46 18.15
N LYS A 1061 -28.33 -29.42 17.46
CA LYS A 1061 -27.27 -30.27 18.06
C LYS A 1061 -26.14 -29.37 18.60
N GLY A 1062 -26.15 -29.08 19.90
CA GLY A 1062 -25.16 -28.23 20.56
C GLY A 1062 -23.88 -28.98 20.93
N ILE A 1063 -22.89 -28.25 21.42
CA ILE A 1063 -21.61 -28.82 21.89
C ILE A 1063 -21.58 -28.76 23.41
N ILE A 1064 -21.29 -29.88 24.06
CA ILE A 1064 -20.91 -29.88 25.48
C ILE A 1064 -19.42 -30.16 25.60
N CYS A 1065 -18.75 -29.40 26.44
CA CYS A 1065 -17.34 -29.55 26.76
C CYS A 1065 -17.22 -29.71 28.26
N ASP A 1066 -16.59 -30.79 28.72
CA ASP A 1066 -16.33 -30.98 30.14
C ASP A 1066 -14.83 -30.89 30.40
N MET A 1067 -14.42 -29.93 31.24
CA MET A 1067 -13.01 -29.72 31.56
C MET A 1067 -12.44 -30.86 32.41
N ALA A 1068 -13.30 -31.64 33.07
CA ALA A 1068 -12.88 -32.83 33.78
C ALA A 1068 -12.57 -33.96 32.78
N TYR A 1069 -11.30 -34.35 32.71
CA TYR A 1069 -10.88 -35.41 31.80
C TYR A 1069 -11.00 -36.81 32.40
N LYS A 1070 -11.11 -36.95 33.73
CA LYS A 1070 -11.16 -38.25 34.43
C LYS A 1070 -12.49 -38.41 35.21
N PRO A 1071 -13.32 -39.44 34.90
CA PRO A 1071 -13.18 -40.42 33.81
C PRO A 1071 -13.33 -39.77 32.43
N ARG A 1072 -12.81 -40.42 31.37
CA ARG A 1072 -12.84 -39.93 29.97
C ARG A 1072 -14.22 -39.44 29.55
N ARG A 1073 -15.26 -40.22 29.88
CA ARG A 1073 -16.66 -39.85 29.73
C ARG A 1073 -17.29 -39.61 31.08
N THR A 1074 -17.50 -38.34 31.41
CA THR A 1074 -18.21 -37.93 32.62
C THR A 1074 -19.70 -38.20 32.49
N LYS A 1075 -20.43 -38.21 33.62
CA LYS A 1075 -21.90 -38.38 33.61
C LYS A 1075 -22.60 -37.31 32.77
N LEU A 1076 -22.05 -36.09 32.78
CA LEU A 1076 -22.57 -34.96 32.04
C LEU A 1076 -22.40 -35.16 30.52
N LEU A 1077 -21.22 -35.60 30.07
CA LEU A 1077 -21.00 -35.94 28.66
C LEU A 1077 -21.94 -37.07 28.20
N LEU A 1078 -22.12 -38.11 29.03
CA LEU A 1078 -23.07 -39.19 28.74
C LEU A 1078 -24.53 -38.71 28.68
N GLN A 1079 -24.90 -37.76 29.55
CA GLN A 1079 -26.23 -37.14 29.53
C GLN A 1079 -26.46 -36.38 28.22
N ALA A 1080 -25.50 -35.56 27.80
CA ALA A 1080 -25.57 -34.79 26.57
C ALA A 1080 -25.56 -35.65 25.30
N GLU A 1081 -24.74 -36.71 25.28
CA GLU A 1081 -24.69 -37.69 24.19
C GLU A 1081 -26.06 -38.34 23.95
N ARG A 1082 -26.76 -38.74 25.04
CA ARG A 1082 -28.13 -39.27 24.95
C ARG A 1082 -29.14 -38.28 24.38
N LYS A 1083 -28.84 -36.98 24.47
CA LYS A 1083 -29.64 -35.89 23.89
C LYS A 1083 -29.16 -35.48 22.49
N GLY A 1084 -28.18 -36.18 21.92
CA GLY A 1084 -27.69 -35.96 20.56
C GLY A 1084 -26.74 -34.77 20.40
N TRP A 1085 -26.17 -34.28 21.50
CA TRP A 1085 -25.15 -33.22 21.51
C TRP A 1085 -23.76 -33.77 21.21
N SER A 1086 -22.93 -32.96 20.55
CA SER A 1086 -21.52 -33.27 20.34
C SER A 1086 -20.75 -33.08 21.64
N CYS A 1087 -19.99 -34.10 22.04
CA CYS A 1087 -19.22 -34.08 23.27
C CYS A 1087 -17.76 -33.78 22.96
N VAL A 1088 -17.19 -32.82 23.69
CA VAL A 1088 -15.75 -32.55 23.76
C VAL A 1088 -15.28 -33.03 25.14
N GLU A 1089 -14.45 -34.06 25.14
CA GLU A 1089 -13.89 -34.68 26.32
C GLU A 1089 -12.78 -33.79 26.91
N GLY A 1090 -12.62 -33.78 28.23
CA GLY A 1090 -11.59 -32.94 28.87
C GLY A 1090 -10.16 -33.25 28.39
N ILE A 1091 -9.92 -34.47 27.89
CA ILE A 1091 -8.63 -34.86 27.31
C ILE A 1091 -8.36 -34.12 25.99
N GLU A 1092 -9.40 -33.87 25.18
CA GLU A 1092 -9.29 -33.08 23.94
C GLU A 1092 -8.96 -31.62 24.25
N VAL A 1093 -9.56 -31.06 25.32
CA VAL A 1093 -9.23 -29.71 25.78
C VAL A 1093 -7.81 -29.63 26.30
N LEU A 1094 -7.34 -30.64 27.04
CA LEU A 1094 -5.96 -30.71 27.52
C LEU A 1094 -4.96 -30.76 26.36
N ILE A 1095 -5.27 -31.51 25.30
CA ILE A 1095 -4.47 -31.58 24.07
C ILE A 1095 -4.42 -30.20 23.39
N ALA A 1096 -5.57 -29.55 23.19
CA ALA A 1096 -5.64 -28.23 22.57
C ALA A 1096 -4.90 -27.16 23.39
N GLN A 1097 -5.05 -27.18 24.73
CA GLN A 1097 -4.32 -26.30 25.64
C GLN A 1097 -2.81 -26.50 25.52
N GLY A 1098 -2.35 -27.76 25.53
CA GLY A 1098 -0.95 -28.10 25.41
C GLY A 1098 -0.36 -27.69 24.05
N ILE A 1099 -1.12 -27.88 22.96
CA ILE A 1099 -0.76 -27.39 21.62
C ILE A 1099 -0.53 -25.88 21.65
N ALA A 1100 -1.46 -25.10 22.18
CA ALA A 1100 -1.31 -23.64 22.26
C ALA A 1100 -0.08 -23.21 23.08
N GLN A 1101 0.16 -23.89 24.21
CA GLN A 1101 1.36 -23.67 25.03
C GLN A 1101 2.65 -23.95 24.27
N PHE A 1102 2.69 -25.07 23.53
CA PHE A 1102 3.82 -25.42 22.68
C PHE A 1102 4.09 -24.34 21.62
N GLU A 1103 3.03 -23.84 20.96
CA GLU A 1103 3.17 -22.79 19.94
C GLU A 1103 3.68 -21.47 20.51
N ILE A 1104 3.22 -21.09 21.70
CA ILE A 1104 3.67 -19.86 22.39
C ILE A 1104 5.14 -19.96 22.79
N TRP A 1105 5.57 -21.10 23.34
CA TRP A 1105 6.94 -21.27 23.82
C TRP A 1105 7.95 -21.38 22.69
N THR A 1106 7.62 -22.13 21.64
CA THR A 1106 8.54 -22.41 20.55
C THR A 1106 8.48 -21.36 19.44
N GLY A 1107 7.39 -20.57 19.39
CA GLY A 1107 7.05 -19.77 18.22
C GLY A 1107 6.75 -20.61 16.97
N LYS A 1108 6.56 -21.93 17.10
CA LYS A 1108 6.34 -22.90 16.01
C LYS A 1108 5.00 -23.59 16.16
N ARG A 1109 4.32 -23.84 15.04
CA ARG A 1109 3.07 -24.62 15.00
C ARG A 1109 3.30 -26.04 15.56
N ALA A 1110 2.38 -26.52 16.40
CA ALA A 1110 2.52 -27.84 17.00
C ALA A 1110 2.13 -28.95 15.99
N PRO A 1111 2.77 -30.13 16.06
CA PRO A 1111 2.37 -31.31 15.29
C PRO A 1111 1.12 -31.96 15.91
N ASN A 1112 -0.04 -31.34 15.66
CA ASN A 1112 -1.29 -31.63 16.37
C ASN A 1112 -1.68 -33.11 16.33
N HIS A 1113 -1.64 -33.74 15.14
CA HIS A 1113 -2.09 -35.12 14.96
C HIS A 1113 -1.21 -36.12 15.74
N LYS A 1114 0.11 -35.93 15.73
CA LYS A 1114 1.06 -36.80 16.46
C LYS A 1114 0.94 -36.63 17.96
N ILE A 1115 0.74 -35.39 18.42
CA ILE A 1115 0.49 -35.10 19.83
C ILE A 1115 -0.81 -35.76 20.29
N GLU A 1116 -1.89 -35.60 19.51
CA GLU A 1116 -3.19 -36.17 19.82
C GLU A 1116 -3.16 -37.70 19.86
N GLU A 1117 -2.59 -38.34 18.84
CA GLU A 1117 -2.46 -39.81 18.75
C GLU A 1117 -1.71 -40.38 19.97
N GLU A 1118 -0.56 -39.81 20.32
CA GLU A 1118 0.26 -40.34 21.42
C GLU A 1118 -0.35 -40.07 22.81
N VAL A 1119 -1.01 -38.91 22.99
CA VAL A 1119 -1.73 -38.60 24.23
C VAL A 1119 -2.90 -39.55 24.40
N LEU A 1120 -3.72 -39.77 23.37
CA LEU A 1120 -4.86 -40.70 23.42
C LEU A 1120 -4.41 -42.15 23.65
N ARG A 1121 -3.36 -42.60 22.96
CA ARG A 1121 -2.78 -43.94 23.13
C ARG A 1121 -2.35 -44.22 24.58
N LYS A 1122 -1.72 -43.25 25.24
CA LYS A 1122 -1.32 -43.37 26.65
C LYS A 1122 -2.46 -43.15 27.64
N TYR A 1123 -3.49 -42.42 27.24
CA TYR A 1123 -4.65 -42.14 28.09
C TYR A 1123 -5.59 -43.35 28.24
N GLU A 1124 -5.62 -44.22 27.23
CA GLU A 1124 -6.38 -45.47 27.22
C GLU A 1124 -5.67 -46.67 27.90
N LEU A 1125 -4.38 -46.51 28.24
CA LEU A 1125 -3.55 -47.47 28.98
C LEU A 1125 -3.56 -47.15 30.48
#